data_AF-A0A7G3AXZ7-F1
#
_entry.id   AF-A0A7G3AXZ7-F1
#
_cell.length_a   1.000
_cell.length_b   1.000
_cell.length_c   1.000
_cell.angle_alpha   90.00
_cell.angle_beta   90.00
_cell.angle_gamma   90.00
#
_symmetry.space_group_name_H-M   'P 1'
#
loop_
_entity.id
_entity.type
_entity.pdbx_description
1 polymer ?
#
loop_
_entity_poly.entity_id
_entity_poly.type
_entity_poly.pdbx_seq_one_letter_code
_entity_poly.pdbx_strand_id
1 'polypeptide(L)'
;MVVRPYDEELKYIEKISPTCYRIKKGFQPNMNVEGCFYVNSALEKLMFEELRNACRPGQTGGFLPGVKQIANVAALPGIVGRSIGLPDIHSGYGFAIGNMAAFDMDDPNAIVSPGGVGFDINCGVRLLRTNLFEKDVKPVQEKLAQSLFDHIPVGVGSKGIIPMNARDLEEALEMGMDWSLREGYVWAEDKEHCEEYGRMLNADPSKVSMRAKKRGLPQLGTLGAGNHYCEIQVVDEIYDNSAASKMGIEKTGQVCVMIHSGSRGFGHQVATDALVEMEKAMKRDKIETNDRQLACARINSPEGQNYLKAMAAAANFAWVNRSSMTFLTRQAFAKQFHTTPDDLDMHVIYDVSHNIAKMEEHIVDGKQKRLLVHRKGSTRAFPPHHPLIPVDYQLTGQPVLIGGTMGTCSYVLTGTEQGMQETFGSTCHGAGRALSRAKSRRNLDYMDVLNKLNEMGISIRVASPKLVMEEAPESYKNVTDVVDTCHAAGISKKTFKLRPIAKTALSDMAANFPGSSHPKSGKQGSSSRSVRGYPEIPEWFRRSNILQVIQSYLEDQGSVAIDKKKIESYLPYFYNVYTEHPVSRRSPVLKLDQLVFEPPLGTLKDQQICARNNIKEICSVDIQKNNLIFKCERLYYKMLMKKEKGIRRGVDFPSFTERIRFCSISQGIIFQGNCRASS
;
A
#
# COMPACT_ATOMS: atom_id res chain seq x y z
N MET A 1 30.81 18.91 6.29
CA MET A 1 29.84 19.51 5.34
C MET A 1 30.55 20.60 4.57
N VAL A 2 30.49 20.58 3.24
CA VAL A 2 31.08 21.66 2.44
C VAL A 2 30.15 22.88 2.55
N VAL A 3 30.66 23.94 3.16
CA VAL A 3 29.98 25.23 3.25
C VAL A 3 30.62 26.13 2.19
N ARG A 4 30.05 26.12 0.99
CA ARG A 4 30.42 27.01 -0.10
C ARG A 4 29.44 28.18 -0.19
N PRO A 5 29.88 29.36 -0.65
CA PRO A 5 28.97 30.42 -1.08
C PRO A 5 28.00 29.93 -2.15
N TYR A 6 26.80 30.53 -2.19
CA TYR A 6 25.73 30.12 -3.12
C TYR A 6 26.18 30.13 -4.59
N ASP A 7 26.94 31.14 -5.02
CA ASP A 7 27.42 31.24 -6.40
C ASP A 7 28.44 30.15 -6.77
N GLU A 8 29.15 29.59 -5.79
CA GLU A 8 30.01 28.44 -6.02
C GLU A 8 29.22 27.13 -6.09
N GLU A 9 28.18 26.98 -5.28
CA GLU A 9 27.26 25.83 -5.37
C GLU A 9 26.59 25.76 -6.74
N LEU A 10 26.19 26.90 -7.32
CA LEU A 10 25.57 26.97 -8.64
C LEU A 10 26.46 26.46 -9.78
N LYS A 11 27.80 26.52 -9.65
CA LYS A 11 28.72 26.03 -10.70
C LYS A 11 28.59 24.52 -10.94
N TYR A 12 28.06 23.78 -9.98
CA TYR A 12 27.84 22.33 -10.07
C TYR A 12 26.42 21.98 -10.52
N ILE A 13 25.52 22.94 -10.66
CA ILE A 13 24.12 22.71 -11.05
C ILE A 13 23.93 23.18 -12.48
N GLU A 14 23.43 22.31 -13.34
CA GLU A 14 23.25 22.59 -14.77
C GLU A 14 21.84 22.24 -15.20
N LYS A 15 21.17 23.15 -15.91
CA LYS A 15 19.86 22.88 -16.51
C LYS A 15 20.04 22.01 -17.75
N ILE A 16 19.43 20.83 -17.76
CA ILE A 16 19.54 19.86 -18.86
C ILE A 16 18.32 19.95 -19.79
N SER A 17 17.15 20.19 -19.23
CA SER A 17 15.90 20.37 -19.98
C SER A 17 15.03 21.42 -19.29
N PRO A 18 13.88 21.82 -19.88
CA PRO A 18 12.93 22.72 -19.23
C PRO A 18 12.46 22.25 -17.85
N THR A 19 12.50 20.94 -17.60
CA THR A 19 12.01 20.31 -16.37
C THR A 19 13.08 19.61 -15.55
N CYS A 20 14.35 19.57 -15.96
CA CYS A 20 15.39 18.77 -15.30
C CYS A 20 16.71 19.53 -15.13
N TYR A 21 17.27 19.41 -13.94
CA TYR A 21 18.59 19.92 -13.57
C TYR A 21 19.50 18.77 -13.13
N ARG A 22 20.77 18.84 -13.53
CA ARG A 22 21.84 17.93 -13.13
C ARG A 22 22.66 18.54 -11.99
N ILE A 23 23.06 17.70 -11.04
CA ILE A 23 24.02 18.00 -9.98
C ILE A 23 25.30 17.23 -10.29
N LYS A 24 26.35 17.96 -10.68
CA LYS A 24 27.66 17.40 -11.05
C LYS A 24 28.37 16.80 -9.85
N LYS A 25 29.19 15.78 -10.11
CA LYS A 25 30.15 15.26 -9.11
C LYS A 25 31.03 16.38 -8.56
N GLY A 26 31.35 16.31 -7.28
CA GLY A 26 32.07 17.37 -6.56
C GLY A 26 31.16 18.41 -5.89
N PHE A 27 29.85 18.35 -6.12
CA PHE A 27 28.90 19.15 -5.33
C PHE A 27 28.92 18.75 -3.85
N GLN A 28 28.98 17.46 -3.56
CA GLN A 28 29.34 16.96 -2.24
C GLN A 28 30.56 16.04 -2.35
N PRO A 29 31.35 15.86 -1.27
CA PRO A 29 32.43 14.91 -1.25
C PRO A 29 31.94 13.50 -1.57
N ASN A 30 32.80 12.69 -2.18
CA ASN A 30 32.60 11.24 -2.37
C ASN A 30 31.39 10.83 -3.23
N MET A 31 30.87 11.73 -4.08
CA MET A 31 29.79 11.39 -5.01
C MET A 31 30.23 10.28 -6.00
N ASN A 32 29.59 9.11 -5.89
CA ASN A 32 29.82 7.95 -6.76
C ASN A 32 29.12 8.12 -8.12
N VAL A 33 27.98 8.80 -8.13
CA VAL A 33 27.19 9.12 -9.33
C VAL A 33 26.81 10.61 -9.35
N GLU A 34 26.25 11.07 -10.46
CA GLU A 34 25.64 12.40 -10.53
C GLU A 34 24.26 12.39 -9.84
N GLY A 35 23.79 13.56 -9.41
CA GLY A 35 22.39 13.76 -9.01
C GLY A 35 21.59 14.41 -10.12
N CYS A 36 20.26 14.29 -10.08
CA CYS A 36 19.38 15.17 -10.85
C CYS A 36 18.11 15.48 -10.06
N PHE A 37 17.44 16.57 -10.43
CA PHE A 37 16.12 16.88 -9.90
C PHE A 37 15.21 17.47 -10.96
N TYR A 38 13.93 17.12 -10.89
CA TYR A 38 12.90 17.57 -11.81
C TYR A 38 12.13 18.75 -11.20
N VAL A 39 12.08 19.89 -11.87
CA VAL A 39 11.30 21.07 -11.48
C VAL A 39 10.95 21.93 -12.71
N ASN A 40 9.75 22.51 -12.72
CA ASN A 40 9.40 23.59 -13.66
C ASN A 40 9.86 24.97 -13.12
N SER A 41 9.55 26.04 -13.85
CA SER A 41 9.91 27.43 -13.49
C SER A 41 9.24 27.95 -12.20
N ALA A 42 8.11 27.37 -11.78
CA ALA A 42 7.49 27.71 -10.50
C ALA A 42 8.22 27.03 -9.34
N LEU A 43 8.53 25.75 -9.48
CA LEU A 43 9.14 24.91 -8.45
C LEU A 43 10.65 25.16 -8.29
N GLU A 44 11.35 25.57 -9.36
CA GLU A 44 12.78 25.86 -9.29
C GLU A 44 13.10 26.96 -8.28
N LYS A 45 12.21 27.96 -8.15
CA LYS A 45 12.38 29.07 -7.20
C LYS A 45 12.47 28.57 -5.76
N LEU A 46 11.61 27.62 -5.40
CA LEU A 46 11.60 27.02 -4.06
C LEU A 46 12.88 26.23 -3.78
N MET A 47 13.36 25.46 -4.76
CA MET A 47 14.59 24.67 -4.64
C MET A 47 15.83 25.55 -4.45
N PHE A 48 15.96 26.60 -5.27
CA PHE A 48 17.11 27.50 -5.21
C PHE A 48 17.04 28.44 -4.00
N GLU A 49 15.86 28.83 -3.54
CA GLU A 49 15.70 29.60 -2.30
C GLU A 49 16.12 28.76 -1.08
N GLU A 50 15.74 27.49 -1.00
CA GLU A 50 16.16 26.57 0.05
C GLU A 50 17.69 26.43 0.08
N LEU A 51 18.32 26.22 -1.09
CA LEU A 51 19.77 26.15 -1.22
C LEU A 51 20.46 27.47 -0.82
N ARG A 52 19.93 28.62 -1.27
CA ARG A 52 20.47 29.94 -0.94
C ARG A 52 20.43 30.21 0.56
N ASN A 53 19.32 29.85 1.21
CA ASN A 53 19.18 30.01 2.66
C ASN A 53 20.19 29.16 3.43
N ALA A 54 20.43 27.91 2.98
CA ALA A 54 21.43 27.03 3.59
C ALA A 54 22.89 27.48 3.40
N CYS A 55 23.16 28.41 2.47
CA CYS A 55 24.49 28.98 2.26
C CYS A 55 24.74 30.26 3.10
N ARG A 56 23.73 30.75 3.84
CA ARG A 56 23.88 31.98 4.65
C ARG A 56 24.71 31.71 5.91
N PRO A 57 25.68 32.59 6.25
CA PRO A 57 26.43 32.48 7.50
C PRO A 57 25.50 32.50 8.72
N GLY A 58 25.79 31.66 9.72
CA GLY A 58 25.09 31.68 11.01
C GLY A 58 23.76 30.93 11.09
N GLN A 59 23.27 30.33 9.99
CA GLN A 59 22.20 29.34 10.10
C GLN A 59 22.76 28.00 10.62
N THR A 60 22.51 27.73 11.90
CA THR A 60 22.78 26.43 12.53
C THR A 60 21.46 25.78 12.95
N GLY A 61 21.25 24.52 12.51
CA GLY A 61 20.07 23.73 12.82
C GLY A 61 19.04 23.63 11.67
N GLY A 62 18.37 22.48 11.58
CA GLY A 62 17.44 22.14 10.50
C GLY A 62 17.94 20.98 9.62
N PHE A 63 17.10 20.53 8.70
CA PHE A 63 17.49 19.56 7.67
C PHE A 63 18.32 20.24 6.58
N LEU A 64 19.16 19.46 5.91
CA LEU A 64 19.88 19.91 4.71
C LEU A 64 18.90 20.21 3.58
N PRO A 65 19.17 21.23 2.74
CA PRO A 65 18.32 21.53 1.59
C PRO A 65 18.27 20.31 0.65
N GLY A 66 17.13 20.12 -0.02
CA GLY A 66 16.87 18.93 -0.85
C GLY A 66 18.00 18.64 -1.85
N VAL A 67 18.52 19.68 -2.51
CA VAL A 67 19.65 19.57 -3.46
C VAL A 67 20.90 18.94 -2.83
N LYS A 68 21.25 19.33 -1.58
CA LYS A 68 22.39 18.74 -0.86
C LYS A 68 22.12 17.30 -0.43
N GLN A 69 20.88 16.97 -0.10
CA GLN A 69 20.50 15.60 0.25
C GLN A 69 20.59 14.66 -0.95
N ILE A 70 20.12 15.09 -2.13
CA ILE A 70 20.28 14.31 -3.39
C ILE A 70 21.75 13.97 -3.62
N ALA A 71 22.64 14.95 -3.46
CA ALA A 71 24.09 14.75 -3.64
C ALA A 71 24.73 13.88 -2.56
N ASN A 72 24.27 13.97 -1.31
CA ASN A 72 24.72 13.07 -0.25
C ASN A 72 24.30 11.62 -0.53
N VAL A 73 23.08 11.41 -1.05
CA VAL A 73 22.62 10.09 -1.51
C VAL A 73 23.45 9.59 -2.68
N ALA A 74 23.84 10.48 -3.61
CA ALA A 74 24.73 10.16 -4.71
C ALA A 74 26.14 9.71 -4.27
N ALA A 75 26.52 9.95 -3.01
CA ALA A 75 27.77 9.49 -2.40
C ALA A 75 27.65 8.12 -1.71
N LEU A 76 26.47 7.49 -1.68
CA LEU A 76 26.29 6.20 -1.02
C LEU A 76 26.94 5.06 -1.82
N PRO A 77 27.55 4.06 -1.16
CA PRO A 77 28.19 2.94 -1.85
C PRO A 77 27.19 2.06 -2.64
N GLY A 78 27.60 1.63 -3.83
CA GLY A 78 26.82 0.75 -4.71
C GLY A 78 25.57 1.38 -5.34
N ILE A 79 25.41 2.70 -5.26
CA ILE A 79 24.36 3.41 -6.00
C ILE A 79 24.62 3.31 -7.51
N VAL A 80 23.54 3.14 -8.30
CA VAL A 80 23.61 3.05 -9.76
C VAL A 80 22.79 4.15 -10.43
N GLY A 81 23.19 4.50 -11.66
CA GLY A 81 22.53 5.54 -12.44
C GLY A 81 22.73 6.92 -11.81
N ARG A 82 21.71 7.42 -11.10
CA ARG A 82 21.66 8.76 -10.49
C ARG A 82 20.90 8.74 -9.17
N SER A 83 21.21 9.69 -8.30
CA SER A 83 20.29 10.08 -7.21
C SER A 83 19.27 11.07 -7.75
N ILE A 84 17.98 10.79 -7.63
CA ILE A 84 16.93 11.52 -8.36
C ILE A 84 15.96 12.19 -7.39
N GLY A 85 15.79 13.49 -7.52
CA GLY A 85 14.74 14.27 -6.86
C GLY A 85 13.55 14.55 -7.77
N LEU A 86 12.36 14.10 -7.39
CA LEU A 86 11.11 14.36 -8.11
C LEU A 86 10.55 15.75 -7.76
N PRO A 87 9.56 16.28 -8.49
CA PRO A 87 9.17 17.70 -8.37
C PRO A 87 8.60 18.12 -7.01
N ASP A 88 8.09 17.15 -6.25
CA ASP A 88 7.63 17.30 -4.87
C ASP A 88 8.78 17.28 -3.84
N ILE A 89 10.04 17.26 -4.28
CA ILE A 89 11.20 17.10 -3.39
C ILE A 89 11.31 18.19 -2.32
N HIS A 90 11.58 17.79 -1.08
CA HIS A 90 11.85 18.69 0.02
C HIS A 90 12.68 17.99 1.12
N SER A 91 13.30 18.81 1.97
CA SER A 91 14.11 18.36 3.11
C SER A 91 13.49 17.18 3.89
N GLY A 92 14.26 16.12 4.08
CA GLY A 92 13.86 14.91 4.83
C GLY A 92 14.97 14.36 5.73
N TYR A 93 14.74 13.22 6.40
CA TYR A 93 15.77 12.57 7.23
C TYR A 93 16.75 11.75 6.35
N GLY A 94 17.98 12.25 6.20
CA GLY A 94 19.01 11.65 5.34
C GLY A 94 18.70 11.84 3.85
N PHE A 95 17.80 11.01 3.32
CA PHE A 95 17.21 11.23 2.01
C PHE A 95 16.16 12.34 2.11
N ALA A 96 16.09 13.19 1.08
CA ALA A 96 14.96 14.09 0.90
C ALA A 96 13.67 13.30 0.66
N ILE A 97 12.52 13.86 1.04
CA ILE A 97 11.22 13.33 0.60
C ILE A 97 11.05 13.75 -0.86
N GLY A 98 10.59 12.87 -1.74
CA GLY A 98 10.66 13.04 -3.20
C GLY A 98 11.94 12.50 -3.81
N ASN A 99 12.85 11.92 -3.02
CA ASN A 99 14.10 11.35 -3.51
C ASN A 99 13.97 9.83 -3.70
N MET A 100 14.50 9.35 -4.81
CA MET A 100 14.74 7.93 -5.06
C MET A 100 16.22 7.66 -5.34
N ALA A 101 16.65 6.43 -5.07
CA ALA A 101 17.96 5.92 -5.47
C ALA A 101 17.89 4.40 -5.66
N ALA A 102 18.64 3.87 -6.61
CA ALA A 102 18.75 2.44 -6.86
C ALA A 102 20.16 1.94 -6.53
N PHE A 103 20.24 0.75 -5.93
CA PHE A 103 21.50 0.12 -5.52
C PHE A 103 21.64 -1.27 -6.14
N ASP A 104 22.82 -1.60 -6.66
CA ASP A 104 23.06 -2.88 -7.34
C ASP A 104 23.10 -4.04 -6.33
N MET A 105 22.17 -4.99 -6.43
CA MET A 105 22.12 -6.14 -5.50
C MET A 105 23.36 -7.03 -5.61
N ASP A 106 24.05 -7.01 -6.75
CA ASP A 106 25.24 -7.83 -7.00
C ASP A 106 26.53 -7.13 -6.54
N ASP A 107 26.49 -5.83 -6.23
CA ASP A 107 27.63 -5.12 -5.63
C ASP A 107 27.68 -5.44 -4.12
N PRO A 108 28.76 -6.09 -3.61
CA PRO A 108 28.90 -6.37 -2.18
C PRO A 108 28.96 -5.09 -1.33
N ASN A 109 29.22 -3.93 -1.93
CA ASN A 109 29.21 -2.64 -1.29
C ASN A 109 27.83 -1.97 -1.29
N ALA A 110 26.86 -2.46 -2.05
CA ALA A 110 25.54 -1.83 -2.07
C ALA A 110 24.87 -1.85 -0.69
N ILE A 111 24.12 -0.79 -0.41
CA ILE A 111 23.53 -0.53 0.90
C ILE A 111 22.01 -0.55 0.87
N VAL A 112 21.42 -0.75 2.04
CA VAL A 112 20.03 -0.43 2.34
C VAL A 112 19.99 0.63 3.44
N SER A 113 19.12 1.63 3.31
CA SER A 113 18.98 2.71 4.29
C SER A 113 17.51 2.93 4.67
N PRO A 114 17.15 2.82 5.97
CA PRO A 114 15.84 3.22 6.48
C PRO A 114 15.52 4.69 6.19
N GLY A 115 16.55 5.54 6.17
CA GLY A 115 16.44 6.94 5.79
C GLY A 115 15.95 7.13 4.35
N GLY A 116 16.24 6.20 3.44
CA GLY A 116 15.80 6.18 2.03
C GLY A 116 14.45 5.53 1.79
N VAL A 117 13.87 4.88 2.81
CA VAL A 117 12.48 4.38 2.79
C VAL A 117 11.55 5.37 3.47
N GLY A 118 11.97 5.91 4.61
CA GLY A 118 11.15 6.75 5.49
C GLY A 118 10.61 5.97 6.69
N PHE A 119 10.19 6.72 7.72
CA PHE A 119 9.71 6.14 8.97
C PHE A 119 8.34 5.48 8.83
N ASP A 120 7.42 6.08 8.08
CA ASP A 120 6.12 5.46 7.79
C ASP A 120 6.26 4.55 6.57
N ILE A 121 6.79 3.34 6.81
CA ILE A 121 7.03 2.31 5.81
C ILE A 121 5.71 1.94 5.15
N ASN A 122 5.70 1.87 3.82
CA ASN A 122 4.51 1.69 2.99
C ASN A 122 3.39 2.68 3.35
N CYS A 123 3.72 3.91 3.74
CA CYS A 123 2.78 5.00 3.53
C CYS A 123 2.44 5.04 2.04
N GLY A 124 1.16 5.14 1.73
CA GLY A 124 0.65 4.94 0.39
C GLY A 124 -0.79 5.39 0.26
N VAL A 125 -1.29 5.31 -0.96
CA VAL A 125 -2.62 5.79 -1.35
C VAL A 125 -3.38 4.65 -2.00
N ARG A 126 -4.66 4.54 -1.67
CA ARG A 126 -5.63 3.66 -2.34
C ARG A 126 -6.79 4.49 -2.86
N LEU A 127 -7.24 4.23 -4.07
CA LEU A 127 -8.39 4.90 -4.68
C LEU A 127 -9.50 3.89 -4.98
N LEU A 128 -10.71 4.21 -4.52
CA LEU A 128 -11.93 3.49 -4.87
C LEU A 128 -12.74 4.31 -5.86
N ARG A 129 -13.35 3.65 -6.85
CA ARG A 129 -14.42 4.23 -7.68
C ARG A 129 -15.78 3.93 -7.08
N THR A 130 -16.81 4.62 -7.57
CA THR A 130 -18.22 4.31 -7.32
C THR A 130 -19.01 4.56 -8.61
N ASN A 131 -20.24 4.08 -8.69
CA ASN A 131 -21.19 4.48 -9.75
C ASN A 131 -22.00 5.75 -9.41
N LEU A 132 -21.67 6.44 -8.32
CA LEU A 132 -22.31 7.68 -7.88
C LEU A 132 -21.70 8.90 -8.59
N PHE A 133 -22.52 9.94 -8.75
CA PHE A 133 -22.11 11.24 -9.24
C PHE A 133 -22.24 12.31 -8.15
N GLU A 134 -21.59 13.46 -8.34
CA GLU A 134 -21.60 14.58 -7.40
C GLU A 134 -23.03 14.97 -6.96
N LYS A 135 -23.99 14.94 -7.90
CA LYS A 135 -25.42 15.22 -7.63
C LYS A 135 -26.05 14.24 -6.63
N ASP A 136 -25.57 13.01 -6.55
CA ASP A 136 -26.11 11.95 -5.70
C ASP A 136 -25.53 12.08 -4.28
N VAL A 137 -24.29 12.56 -4.15
CA VAL A 137 -23.60 12.74 -2.87
C VAL A 137 -23.92 14.10 -2.23
N LYS A 138 -24.07 15.17 -3.00
CA LYS A 138 -24.27 16.54 -2.50
C LYS A 138 -25.39 16.68 -1.45
N PRO A 139 -26.57 16.02 -1.59
CA PRO A 139 -27.63 16.09 -0.57
C PRO A 139 -27.28 15.40 0.76
N VAL A 140 -26.34 14.47 0.74
CA VAL A 140 -25.93 13.66 1.91
C VAL A 140 -24.48 13.89 2.33
N GLN A 141 -23.78 14.85 1.70
CA GLN A 141 -22.34 15.08 1.85
C GLN A 141 -21.89 15.16 3.32
N GLU A 142 -22.54 16.00 4.12
CA GLU A 142 -22.22 16.17 5.54
C GLU A 142 -22.47 14.89 6.36
N LYS A 143 -23.54 14.16 6.04
CA LYS A 143 -23.89 12.91 6.73
C LYS A 143 -22.93 11.79 6.35
N LEU A 144 -22.53 11.72 5.08
CA LEU A 144 -21.56 10.76 4.58
C LEU A 144 -20.16 11.01 5.15
N ALA A 145 -19.73 12.28 5.19
CA ALA A 145 -18.49 12.67 5.85
C ALA A 145 -18.48 12.27 7.33
N GLN A 146 -19.59 12.50 8.03
CA GLN A 146 -19.75 12.05 9.42
C GLN A 146 -19.74 10.52 9.53
N SER A 147 -20.44 9.82 8.64
CA SER A 147 -20.47 8.36 8.60
C SER A 147 -19.07 7.78 8.42
N LEU A 148 -18.25 8.32 7.51
CA LEU A 148 -16.85 7.91 7.36
C LEU A 148 -16.04 8.15 8.63
N PHE A 149 -16.21 9.31 9.27
CA PHE A 149 -15.50 9.65 10.51
C PHE A 149 -15.89 8.73 11.67
N ASP A 150 -17.15 8.31 11.74
CA ASP A 150 -17.65 7.40 12.77
C ASP A 150 -17.16 5.95 12.55
N HIS A 151 -17.01 5.51 11.30
CA HIS A 151 -16.57 4.15 10.97
C HIS A 151 -15.06 3.99 10.95
N ILE A 152 -14.30 5.02 10.56
CA ILE A 152 -12.84 4.96 10.43
C ILE A 152 -12.20 5.64 11.63
N PRO A 153 -11.57 4.90 12.56
CA PRO A 153 -10.89 5.51 13.69
C PRO A 153 -9.75 6.41 13.22
N VAL A 154 -9.80 7.68 13.63
CA VAL A 154 -8.81 8.69 13.25
C VAL A 154 -7.89 9.07 14.41
N GLY A 155 -6.62 9.32 14.08
CA GLY A 155 -5.62 9.99 14.93
C GLY A 155 -4.83 9.22 15.97
N VAL A 156 -4.03 9.97 16.74
CA VAL A 156 -2.94 9.42 17.57
C VAL A 156 -3.50 8.65 18.76
N GLY A 157 -3.15 7.37 18.84
CA GLY A 157 -3.57 6.48 19.93
C GLY A 157 -4.95 5.87 19.76
N SER A 158 -5.66 6.19 18.67
CA SER A 158 -6.92 5.54 18.31
C SER A 158 -6.72 4.04 18.08
N LYS A 159 -7.78 3.29 18.38
CA LYS A 159 -7.78 1.83 18.28
C LYS A 159 -8.59 1.37 17.08
N GLY A 160 -8.08 0.34 16.40
CA GLY A 160 -8.80 -0.38 15.37
C GLY A 160 -10.11 -0.97 15.88
N ILE A 161 -11.13 -0.99 15.02
CA ILE A 161 -12.41 -1.65 15.30
C ILE A 161 -12.34 -3.14 14.91
N ILE A 162 -11.47 -3.49 13.97
CA ILE A 162 -11.24 -4.88 13.55
C ILE A 162 -10.63 -5.66 14.71
N PRO A 163 -11.26 -6.76 15.17
CA PRO A 163 -10.71 -7.62 16.20
C PRO A 163 -9.33 -8.12 15.79
N MET A 164 -8.35 -7.88 16.66
CA MET A 164 -6.95 -8.18 16.37
C MET A 164 -6.27 -8.60 17.67
N ASN A 165 -5.81 -9.84 17.73
CA ASN A 165 -4.96 -10.35 18.80
C ASN A 165 -3.49 -10.49 18.33
N ALA A 166 -2.60 -10.90 19.23
CA ALA A 166 -1.17 -11.00 18.91
C ALA A 166 -0.86 -12.01 17.80
N ARG A 167 -1.59 -13.13 17.75
CA ARG A 167 -1.45 -14.15 16.70
C ARG A 167 -1.95 -13.62 15.36
N ASP A 168 -3.13 -13.00 15.36
CA ASP A 168 -3.70 -12.41 14.15
C ASP A 168 -2.74 -11.38 13.53
N LEU A 169 -2.07 -10.60 14.39
CA LEU A 169 -1.08 -9.63 13.93
C LEU A 169 0.12 -10.33 13.28
N GLU A 170 0.68 -11.38 13.88
CA GLU A 170 1.79 -12.13 13.26
C GLU A 170 1.41 -12.67 11.88
N GLU A 171 0.21 -13.24 11.77
CA GLU A 171 -0.32 -13.76 10.50
C GLU A 171 -0.52 -12.62 9.48
N ALA A 172 -1.07 -11.48 9.89
CA ALA A 172 -1.22 -10.30 9.04
C ALA A 172 0.13 -9.73 8.55
N LEU A 173 1.17 -9.77 9.39
CA LEU A 173 2.52 -9.33 9.02
C LEU A 173 3.17 -10.25 7.97
N GLU A 174 2.87 -11.54 7.98
CA GLU A 174 3.39 -12.52 7.03
C GLU A 174 2.57 -12.60 5.74
N MET A 175 1.24 -12.56 5.87
CA MET A 175 0.29 -12.80 4.80
C MET A 175 -0.16 -11.52 4.07
N GLY A 176 0.01 -10.33 4.66
CA GLY A 176 -0.49 -9.09 4.05
C GLY A 176 -1.99 -9.17 3.76
N MET A 177 -2.42 -8.71 2.59
CA MET A 177 -3.84 -8.76 2.20
C MET A 177 -4.43 -10.17 2.10
N ASP A 178 -3.62 -11.23 1.99
CA ASP A 178 -4.14 -12.61 2.05
C ASP A 178 -4.81 -12.90 3.40
N TRP A 179 -4.32 -12.29 4.49
CA TRP A 179 -4.98 -12.35 5.80
C TRP A 179 -6.33 -11.64 5.75
N SER A 180 -6.37 -10.42 5.22
CA SER A 180 -7.63 -9.66 5.08
C SER A 180 -8.67 -10.41 4.25
N LEU A 181 -8.24 -11.13 3.21
CA LEU A 181 -9.15 -11.91 2.35
C LEU A 181 -9.74 -13.08 3.12
N ARG A 182 -8.90 -13.82 3.84
CA ARG A 182 -9.31 -14.95 4.67
C ARG A 182 -10.30 -14.53 5.77
N GLU A 183 -10.08 -13.39 6.40
CA GLU A 183 -10.97 -12.86 7.45
C GLU A 183 -12.24 -12.17 6.90
N GLY A 184 -12.33 -11.97 5.58
CA GLY A 184 -13.49 -11.34 4.95
C GLY A 184 -13.54 -9.81 5.11
N TYR A 185 -12.39 -9.15 5.02
CA TYR A 185 -12.29 -7.68 5.00
C TYR A 185 -11.98 -7.11 3.60
N VAL A 186 -11.74 -7.95 2.60
CA VAL A 186 -11.49 -7.53 1.22
C VAL A 186 -12.22 -8.41 0.23
N TRP A 187 -12.42 -7.88 -0.97
CA TRP A 187 -12.80 -8.67 -2.14
C TRP A 187 -11.55 -9.23 -2.80
N ALA A 188 -11.69 -10.31 -3.58
CA ALA A 188 -10.55 -10.94 -4.24
C ALA A 188 -9.87 -9.98 -5.24
N GLU A 189 -10.67 -9.21 -5.96
CA GLU A 189 -10.27 -8.24 -6.98
C GLU A 189 -9.49 -7.04 -6.40
N ASP A 190 -9.71 -6.71 -5.12
CA ASP A 190 -8.97 -5.65 -4.43
C ASP A 190 -7.47 -5.97 -4.36
N LYS A 191 -7.13 -7.26 -4.28
CA LYS A 191 -5.76 -7.75 -4.23
C LYS A 191 -5.08 -7.58 -5.58
N GLU A 192 -5.79 -7.87 -6.67
CA GLU A 192 -5.29 -7.73 -8.04
C GLU A 192 -4.96 -6.27 -8.36
N HIS A 193 -5.73 -5.34 -7.82
CA HIS A 193 -5.53 -3.89 -7.95
C HIS A 193 -4.64 -3.30 -6.85
N CYS A 194 -3.79 -4.10 -6.21
CA CYS A 194 -2.86 -3.64 -5.21
C CYS A 194 -1.43 -3.92 -5.64
N GLU A 195 -0.54 -2.94 -5.44
CA GLU A 195 0.88 -3.13 -5.61
C GLU A 195 1.38 -4.34 -4.79
N GLU A 196 2.23 -5.19 -5.40
CA GLU A 196 2.66 -6.50 -4.86
C GLU A 196 1.52 -7.47 -4.52
N TYR A 197 0.35 -7.31 -5.13
CA TYR A 197 -0.84 -8.04 -4.72
C TYR A 197 -1.11 -7.93 -3.20
N GLY A 198 -0.74 -6.79 -2.61
CA GLY A 198 -0.90 -6.50 -1.19
C GLY A 198 -0.03 -7.33 -0.24
N ARG A 199 1.04 -7.96 -0.73
CA ARG A 199 1.94 -8.79 0.10
C ARG A 199 3.37 -8.85 -0.42
N MET A 200 4.33 -8.48 0.43
CA MET A 200 5.75 -8.80 0.27
C MET A 200 6.04 -10.18 0.86
N LEU A 201 6.48 -11.11 0.00
CA LEU A 201 6.72 -12.53 0.36
C LEU A 201 7.92 -12.74 1.29
N ASN A 202 8.87 -11.82 1.30
CA ASN A 202 10.07 -11.90 2.14
C ASN A 202 9.85 -11.35 3.55
N ALA A 203 8.62 -11.02 3.93
CA ALA A 203 8.28 -10.58 5.28
C ALA A 203 8.63 -11.67 6.31
N ASP A 204 9.30 -11.26 7.39
CA ASP A 204 9.61 -12.15 8.51
C ASP A 204 9.24 -11.44 9.81
N PRO A 205 8.08 -11.78 10.40
CA PRO A 205 7.63 -11.16 11.64
C PRO A 205 8.60 -11.40 12.82
N SER A 206 9.47 -12.42 12.77
CA SER A 206 10.48 -12.65 13.82
C SER A 206 11.57 -11.57 13.86
N LYS A 207 11.74 -10.81 12.76
CA LYS A 207 12.69 -9.69 12.67
C LYS A 207 12.11 -8.37 13.17
N VAL A 208 10.83 -8.36 13.51
CA VAL A 208 10.14 -7.19 14.06
C VAL A 208 10.21 -7.21 15.58
N SER A 209 10.62 -6.10 16.18
CA SER A 209 10.71 -5.99 17.64
C SER A 209 9.35 -6.10 18.33
N MET A 210 9.34 -6.63 19.56
CA MET A 210 8.14 -6.63 20.41
C MET A 210 7.58 -5.22 20.65
N ARG A 211 8.44 -4.20 20.64
CA ARG A 211 8.04 -2.80 20.78
C ARG A 211 7.23 -2.35 19.56
N ALA A 212 7.66 -2.68 18.34
CA ALA A 212 6.92 -2.36 17.12
C ALA A 212 5.56 -3.06 17.12
N LYS A 213 5.52 -4.37 17.43
CA LYS A 213 4.26 -5.14 17.53
C LYS A 213 3.29 -4.55 18.57
N LYS A 214 3.78 -4.21 19.77
CA LYS A 214 2.95 -3.57 20.82
C LYS A 214 2.38 -2.21 20.38
N ARG A 215 3.13 -1.43 19.59
CA ARG A 215 2.66 -0.15 19.04
C ARG A 215 1.64 -0.35 17.91
N GLY A 216 1.88 -1.33 17.03
CA GLY A 216 1.05 -1.60 15.86
C GLY A 216 -0.27 -2.29 16.17
N LEU A 217 -0.28 -3.25 17.10
CA LEU A 217 -1.44 -4.07 17.45
C LEU A 217 -2.73 -3.25 17.65
N PRO A 218 -2.76 -2.19 18.48
CA PRO A 218 -3.98 -1.40 18.64
C PRO A 218 -4.32 -0.53 17.42
N GLN A 219 -3.38 -0.26 16.51
CA GLN A 219 -3.51 0.77 15.48
C GLN A 219 -3.93 0.24 14.09
N LEU A 220 -4.07 -1.08 13.92
CA LEU A 220 -4.53 -1.63 12.64
C LEU A 220 -5.97 -1.18 12.34
N GLY A 221 -6.28 -0.86 11.09
CA GLY A 221 -7.58 -0.34 10.68
C GLY A 221 -7.82 1.10 11.14
N THR A 222 -6.75 1.89 11.33
CA THR A 222 -6.84 3.30 11.71
C THR A 222 -6.14 4.20 10.70
N LEU A 223 -6.68 5.39 10.52
CA LEU A 223 -6.17 6.34 9.54
C LEU A 223 -4.84 6.96 9.99
N GLY A 224 -4.84 7.47 11.22
CA GLY A 224 -3.70 8.13 11.80
C GLY A 224 -3.70 9.64 11.85
N ALA A 225 -2.49 10.19 11.90
CA ALA A 225 -2.18 11.61 12.05
C ALA A 225 -1.20 12.06 10.94
N GLY A 226 -0.82 13.34 10.91
CA GLY A 226 0.03 13.90 9.85
C GLY A 226 -0.75 14.19 8.56
N ASN A 227 -0.27 13.74 7.41
CA ASN A 227 -0.92 13.96 6.11
C ASN A 227 -1.91 12.85 5.72
N HIS A 228 -2.31 11.99 6.66
CA HIS A 228 -3.22 10.87 6.38
C HIS A 228 -4.68 11.30 6.35
N TYR A 229 -5.45 10.82 5.37
CA TYR A 229 -6.85 11.21 5.20
C TYR A 229 -7.67 10.13 4.50
N CYS A 230 -8.99 10.16 4.71
CA CYS A 230 -9.95 9.52 3.81
C CYS A 230 -10.79 10.64 3.18
N GLU A 231 -10.78 10.72 1.87
CA GLU A 231 -11.36 11.86 1.14
C GLU A 231 -12.30 11.40 0.04
N ILE A 232 -13.50 11.97 0.02
CA ILE A 232 -14.47 11.83 -1.06
C ILE A 232 -14.15 12.91 -2.08
N GLN A 233 -13.95 12.48 -3.31
CA GLN A 233 -13.52 13.32 -4.41
C GLN A 233 -14.44 13.12 -5.61
N VAL A 234 -14.45 14.10 -6.50
CA VAL A 234 -15.20 14.08 -7.76
C VAL A 234 -14.21 14.17 -8.92
N VAL A 235 -14.41 13.38 -9.96
CA VAL A 235 -13.65 13.48 -11.22
C VAL A 235 -13.97 14.82 -11.88
N ASP A 236 -12.98 15.71 -11.87
CA ASP A 236 -13.10 17.10 -12.33
C ASP A 236 -12.75 17.24 -13.82
N GLU A 237 -11.70 16.52 -14.26
CA GLU A 237 -11.19 16.57 -15.62
C GLU A 237 -10.62 15.21 -16.04
N ILE A 238 -10.80 14.82 -17.30
CA ILE A 238 -10.24 13.59 -17.89
C ILE A 238 -9.29 13.99 -19.02
N TYR A 239 -8.03 13.57 -18.91
CA TYR A 239 -6.96 13.82 -19.89
C TYR A 239 -6.74 12.64 -20.84
N ASP A 240 -6.96 11.41 -20.36
CA ASP A 240 -6.84 10.18 -21.15
C ASP A 240 -8.09 9.31 -20.96
N ASN A 241 -9.02 9.40 -21.91
CA ASN A 241 -10.28 8.66 -21.87
C ASN A 241 -10.08 7.15 -21.90
N SER A 242 -9.08 6.66 -22.64
CA SER A 242 -8.83 5.21 -22.76
C SER A 242 -8.36 4.64 -21.43
N ALA A 243 -7.42 5.31 -20.77
CA ALA A 243 -6.92 4.87 -19.47
C ALA A 243 -7.95 5.09 -18.35
N ALA A 244 -8.70 6.20 -18.39
CA ALA A 244 -9.78 6.46 -17.43
C ALA A 244 -10.89 5.39 -17.49
N SER A 245 -11.36 5.03 -18.68
CA SER A 245 -12.39 3.99 -18.86
C SER A 245 -11.92 2.62 -18.35
N LYS A 246 -10.64 2.26 -18.55
CA LYS A 246 -10.06 1.03 -17.96
C LYS A 246 -10.05 1.05 -16.43
N MET A 247 -9.99 2.22 -15.82
CA MET A 247 -10.11 2.41 -14.38
C MET A 247 -11.57 2.58 -13.92
N GLY A 248 -12.55 2.34 -14.80
CA GLY A 248 -13.98 2.47 -14.52
C GLY A 248 -14.44 3.93 -14.35
N ILE A 249 -13.73 4.88 -14.95
CA ILE A 249 -14.07 6.31 -14.99
C ILE A 249 -14.50 6.70 -16.40
N GLU A 250 -15.80 6.89 -16.59
CA GLU A 250 -16.39 7.12 -17.92
C GLU A 250 -16.64 8.60 -18.23
N LYS A 251 -16.93 9.41 -17.20
CA LYS A 251 -17.23 10.84 -17.37
C LYS A 251 -16.92 11.64 -16.11
N THR A 252 -16.82 12.95 -16.27
CA THR A 252 -16.67 13.88 -15.16
C THR A 252 -17.89 13.85 -14.23
N GLY A 253 -17.68 14.23 -12.97
CA GLY A 253 -18.69 14.21 -11.93
C GLY A 253 -18.78 12.88 -11.16
N GLN A 254 -18.10 11.82 -11.60
CA GLN A 254 -18.09 10.52 -10.89
C GLN A 254 -17.37 10.63 -9.54
N VAL A 255 -17.90 9.97 -8.52
CA VAL A 255 -17.40 10.04 -7.15
C VAL A 255 -16.37 8.92 -6.91
N CYS A 256 -15.24 9.31 -6.34
CA CYS A 256 -14.18 8.41 -5.90
C CYS A 256 -13.87 8.64 -4.42
N VAL A 257 -13.23 7.65 -3.78
CA VAL A 257 -12.77 7.75 -2.40
C VAL A 257 -11.29 7.43 -2.33
N MET A 258 -10.49 8.38 -1.86
CA MET A 258 -9.05 8.24 -1.70
C MET A 258 -8.70 8.02 -0.23
N ILE A 259 -7.96 6.96 0.06
CA ILE A 259 -7.46 6.60 1.38
C ILE A 259 -5.95 6.74 1.38
N HIS A 260 -5.42 7.68 2.16
CA HIS A 260 -3.99 7.87 2.38
C HIS A 260 -3.63 7.45 3.81
N SER A 261 -2.90 6.35 3.93
CA SER A 261 -2.34 5.89 5.21
C SER A 261 -1.16 4.92 5.01
N GLY A 262 -0.52 4.54 6.10
CA GLY A 262 0.67 3.71 6.12
C GLY A 262 0.70 2.69 7.25
N SER A 263 1.92 2.35 7.68
CA SER A 263 2.19 1.36 8.72
C SER A 263 2.09 1.92 10.13
N ARG A 264 1.65 3.17 10.30
CA ARG A 264 1.35 3.77 11.60
C ARG A 264 2.58 3.77 12.52
N GLY A 265 2.38 3.65 13.82
CA GLY A 265 3.47 3.54 14.80
C GLY A 265 4.30 2.26 14.66
N PHE A 266 3.82 1.26 13.93
CA PHE A 266 4.52 0.00 13.70
C PHE A 266 5.76 0.21 12.83
N GLY A 267 5.59 0.70 11.60
CA GLY A 267 6.74 0.91 10.70
C GLY A 267 7.70 1.99 11.20
N HIS A 268 7.18 3.03 11.87
CA HIS A 268 8.04 4.02 12.52
C HIS A 268 9.00 3.35 13.51
N GLN A 269 8.52 2.40 14.31
CA GLN A 269 9.36 1.69 15.25
C GLN A 269 10.35 0.76 14.53
N VAL A 270 9.91 0.06 13.47
CA VAL A 270 10.81 -0.77 12.64
C VAL A 270 11.97 0.06 12.07
N ALA A 271 11.68 1.24 11.51
CA ALA A 271 12.71 2.15 11.01
C ALA A 271 13.63 2.65 12.14
N THR A 272 13.07 2.99 13.30
CA THR A 272 13.85 3.45 14.47
C THR A 272 14.80 2.38 14.98
N ASP A 273 14.33 1.13 15.09
CA ASP A 273 15.12 0.00 15.56
C ASP A 273 16.26 -0.30 14.56
N ALA A 274 15.97 -0.24 13.26
CA ALA A 274 16.95 -0.45 12.20
C ALA A 274 18.05 0.61 12.20
N LEU A 275 17.73 1.89 12.42
CA LEU A 275 18.73 2.96 12.50
C LEU A 275 19.79 2.68 13.57
N VAL A 276 19.37 2.20 14.75
CA VAL A 276 20.29 1.87 15.86
C VAL A 276 21.24 0.73 15.50
N GLU A 277 20.73 -0.32 14.86
CA GLU A 277 21.56 -1.46 14.44
C GLU A 277 22.49 -1.09 13.27
N MET A 278 22.02 -0.26 12.35
CA MET A 278 22.83 0.20 11.22
C MET A 278 23.93 1.17 11.62
N GLU A 279 23.73 2.03 12.63
CA GLU A 279 24.83 2.85 13.17
C GLU A 279 26.01 1.97 13.67
N LYS A 280 25.71 0.81 14.27
CA LYS A 280 26.74 -0.16 14.67
C LYS A 280 27.39 -0.84 13.46
N ALA A 281 26.58 -1.24 12.47
CA ALA A 281 27.05 -1.88 11.25
C ALA A 281 27.99 -0.96 10.45
N MET A 282 27.65 0.32 10.30
CA MET A 282 28.51 1.31 9.63
C MET A 282 29.88 1.43 10.30
N LYS A 283 29.93 1.44 11.64
CA LYS A 283 31.20 1.50 12.37
C LYS A 283 32.04 0.23 12.17
N ARG A 284 31.41 -0.95 12.14
CA ARG A 284 32.08 -2.23 11.86
C ARG A 284 32.63 -2.27 10.43
N ASP A 285 31.80 -1.88 9.46
CA ASP A 285 32.05 -2.02 8.02
C ASP A 285 32.76 -0.79 7.42
N LYS A 286 33.11 0.19 8.26
CA LYS A 286 33.78 1.45 7.89
C LYS A 286 33.04 2.21 6.78
N ILE A 287 31.71 2.24 6.86
CA ILE A 287 30.88 2.99 5.91
C ILE A 287 30.85 4.45 6.36
N GLU A 288 31.48 5.33 5.60
CA GLU A 288 31.46 6.77 5.82
C GLU A 288 30.35 7.43 4.99
N THR A 289 29.63 8.36 5.59
CA THR A 289 28.55 9.11 4.94
C THR A 289 28.70 10.60 5.23
N ASN A 290 28.22 11.44 4.32
CA ASN A 290 28.29 12.90 4.46
C ASN A 290 27.30 13.44 5.52
N ASP A 291 26.35 12.62 5.97
CA ASP A 291 25.33 12.96 6.95
C ASP A 291 25.01 11.72 7.79
N ARG A 292 25.04 11.86 9.12
CA ARG A 292 24.69 10.78 10.07
C ARG A 292 23.27 10.22 9.83
N GLN A 293 22.36 11.03 9.31
CA GLN A 293 21.00 10.61 8.98
C GLN A 293 20.93 9.61 7.80
N LEU A 294 22.02 9.42 7.06
CA LEU A 294 22.16 8.39 6.03
C LEU A 294 22.62 7.03 6.59
N ALA A 295 22.22 6.72 7.82
CA ALA A 295 22.52 5.44 8.43
C ALA A 295 22.06 4.28 7.54
N CYS A 296 22.95 3.32 7.32
CA CYS A 296 22.75 2.23 6.36
C CYS A 296 23.56 0.99 6.74
N ALA A 297 23.23 -0.15 6.14
CA ALA A 297 24.04 -1.36 6.20
C ALA A 297 24.19 -1.94 4.79
N ARG A 298 25.22 -2.78 4.57
CA ARG A 298 25.33 -3.53 3.31
C ARG A 298 24.10 -4.39 3.13
N ILE A 299 23.55 -4.48 1.91
CA ILE A 299 22.32 -5.23 1.62
C ILE A 299 22.42 -6.67 2.12
N ASN A 300 23.56 -7.31 1.87
CA ASN A 300 23.81 -8.71 2.20
C ASN A 300 24.29 -8.93 3.64
N SER A 301 24.43 -7.89 4.46
CA SER A 301 24.77 -8.05 5.87
C SER A 301 23.57 -8.59 6.68
N PRO A 302 23.81 -9.18 7.87
CA PRO A 302 22.74 -9.58 8.76
C PRO A 302 21.78 -8.42 9.10
N GLU A 303 22.30 -7.22 9.33
CA GLU A 303 21.49 -6.03 9.63
C GLU A 303 20.65 -5.59 8.43
N GLY A 304 21.25 -5.58 7.23
CA GLY A 304 20.55 -5.24 5.99
C GLY A 304 19.41 -6.20 5.69
N GLN A 305 19.67 -7.52 5.74
CA GLN A 305 18.65 -8.55 5.52
C GLN A 305 17.55 -8.55 6.58
N ASN A 306 17.91 -8.37 7.86
CA ASN A 306 16.92 -8.28 8.93
C ASN A 306 16.01 -7.07 8.74
N TYR A 307 16.57 -5.91 8.36
CA TYR A 307 15.78 -4.73 8.05
C TYR A 307 14.85 -4.93 6.85
N LEU A 308 15.33 -5.51 5.74
CA LEU A 308 14.50 -5.75 4.56
C LEU A 308 13.30 -6.65 4.87
N LYS A 309 13.51 -7.70 5.68
CA LYS A 309 12.42 -8.59 6.12
C LYS A 309 11.44 -7.92 7.08
N ALA A 310 11.94 -7.09 8.01
CA ALA A 310 11.11 -6.33 8.94
C ALA A 310 10.33 -5.21 8.23
N MET A 311 10.94 -4.56 7.23
CA MET A 311 10.31 -3.57 6.35
C MET A 311 9.22 -4.22 5.52
N ALA A 312 9.45 -5.41 4.96
CA ALA A 312 8.42 -6.18 4.26
C ALA A 312 7.22 -6.52 5.17
N ALA A 313 7.47 -6.90 6.42
CA ALA A 313 6.40 -7.09 7.42
C ALA A 313 5.64 -5.79 7.71
N ALA A 314 6.33 -4.64 7.80
CA ALA A 314 5.70 -3.34 7.95
C ALA A 314 4.90 -2.92 6.69
N ALA A 315 5.35 -3.30 5.51
CA ALA A 315 4.62 -3.09 4.28
C ALA A 315 3.31 -3.90 4.26
N ASN A 316 3.37 -5.18 4.65
CA ASN A 316 2.20 -6.04 4.82
C ASN A 316 1.19 -5.45 5.82
N PHE A 317 1.67 -4.96 6.97
CA PHE A 317 0.83 -4.25 7.93
C PHE A 317 0.08 -3.07 7.30
N ALA A 318 0.77 -2.24 6.50
CA ALA A 318 0.16 -1.06 5.88
C ALA A 318 -0.90 -1.41 4.84
N TRP A 319 -0.69 -2.46 4.03
CA TRP A 319 -1.72 -2.92 3.10
C TRP A 319 -2.94 -3.49 3.83
N VAL A 320 -2.73 -4.28 4.88
CA VAL A 320 -3.84 -4.73 5.76
C VAL A 320 -4.55 -3.54 6.39
N ASN A 321 -3.83 -2.48 6.77
CA ASN A 321 -4.42 -1.28 7.32
C ASN A 321 -5.31 -0.55 6.28
N ARG A 322 -4.80 -0.31 5.07
CA ARG A 322 -5.58 0.34 3.99
C ARG A 322 -6.76 -0.52 3.52
N SER A 323 -6.60 -1.83 3.46
CA SER A 323 -7.67 -2.75 3.10
C SER A 323 -8.77 -2.79 4.17
N SER A 324 -8.40 -2.76 5.44
CA SER A 324 -9.32 -2.59 6.57
C SER A 324 -10.12 -1.29 6.47
N MET A 325 -9.48 -0.18 6.10
CA MET A 325 -10.19 1.09 5.88
C MET A 325 -11.06 1.06 4.62
N THR A 326 -10.69 0.30 3.59
CA THR A 326 -11.53 0.07 2.40
C THR A 326 -12.86 -0.57 2.81
N PHE A 327 -12.81 -1.60 3.66
CA PHE A 327 -13.99 -2.23 4.24
C PHE A 327 -14.85 -1.24 5.03
N LEU A 328 -14.25 -0.45 5.92
CA LEU A 328 -14.97 0.53 6.74
C LEU A 328 -15.60 1.65 5.89
N THR A 329 -14.91 2.09 4.84
CA THR A 329 -15.46 3.03 3.85
C THR A 329 -16.68 2.45 3.15
N ARG A 330 -16.60 1.20 2.69
CA ARG A 330 -17.74 0.50 2.07
C ARG A 330 -18.94 0.43 3.02
N GLN A 331 -18.72 0.14 4.30
CA GLN A 331 -19.80 0.13 5.30
C GLN A 331 -20.43 1.51 5.53
N ALA A 332 -19.61 2.56 5.57
CA ALA A 332 -20.09 3.92 5.74
C ALA A 332 -20.98 4.38 4.57
N PHE A 333 -20.62 4.02 3.34
CA PHE A 333 -21.41 4.27 2.13
C PHE A 333 -22.69 3.41 2.10
N ALA A 334 -22.58 2.11 2.39
CA ALA A 334 -23.75 1.23 2.45
C ALA A 334 -24.81 1.71 3.45
N LYS A 335 -24.37 2.17 4.63
CA LYS A 335 -25.24 2.78 5.64
C LYS A 335 -25.94 4.04 5.14
N GLN A 336 -25.21 4.90 4.43
CA GLN A 336 -25.72 6.21 4.01
C GLN A 336 -26.64 6.14 2.79
N PHE A 337 -26.39 5.21 1.87
CA PHE A 337 -27.18 5.04 0.64
C PHE A 337 -28.20 3.90 0.73
N HIS A 338 -28.23 3.16 1.85
CA HIS A 338 -29.16 2.06 2.09
C HIS A 338 -29.12 0.97 1.00
N THR A 339 -27.92 0.67 0.53
CA THR A 339 -27.66 -0.32 -0.52
C THR A 339 -26.32 -1.01 -0.25
N THR A 340 -25.98 -2.04 -1.03
CA THR A 340 -24.72 -2.76 -0.83
C THR A 340 -23.54 -2.03 -1.49
N PRO A 341 -22.30 -2.22 -1.02
CA PRO A 341 -21.12 -1.66 -1.69
C PRO A 341 -20.91 -2.19 -3.12
N ASP A 342 -21.44 -3.38 -3.42
CA ASP A 342 -21.42 -4.00 -4.75
C ASP A 342 -22.35 -3.24 -5.72
N ASP A 343 -23.59 -2.95 -5.28
CA ASP A 343 -24.54 -2.11 -6.04
C ASP A 343 -24.03 -0.67 -6.24
N LEU A 344 -23.16 -0.19 -5.34
CA LEU A 344 -22.48 1.11 -5.44
C LEU A 344 -21.18 1.05 -6.27
N ASP A 345 -20.83 -0.12 -6.79
CA ASP A 345 -19.67 -0.34 -7.67
C ASP A 345 -18.35 0.12 -7.01
N MET A 346 -18.20 -0.16 -5.70
CA MET A 346 -17.09 0.33 -4.86
C MET A 346 -15.78 -0.44 -5.02
N HIS A 347 -15.31 -0.59 -6.26
CA HIS A 347 -14.07 -1.30 -6.57
C HIS A 347 -12.82 -0.43 -6.36
N VAL A 348 -11.71 -1.08 -6.01
CA VAL A 348 -10.39 -0.44 -5.94
C VAL A 348 -9.87 -0.20 -7.37
N ILE A 349 -9.57 1.05 -7.71
CA ILE A 349 -8.84 1.38 -8.93
C ILE A 349 -7.40 0.90 -8.79
N TYR A 350 -6.73 1.34 -7.73
CA TYR A 350 -5.38 0.90 -7.41
C TYR A 350 -4.99 1.21 -5.95
N ASP A 351 -3.95 0.54 -5.46
CA ASP A 351 -3.26 0.83 -4.19
C ASP A 351 -1.74 0.84 -4.43
N VAL A 352 -1.09 1.95 -4.09
CA VAL A 352 0.33 2.15 -4.34
C VAL A 352 1.06 2.78 -3.15
N SER A 353 2.27 2.30 -2.89
CA SER A 353 3.18 2.80 -1.86
C SER A 353 3.98 4.01 -2.36
N HIS A 354 4.43 4.86 -1.43
CA HIS A 354 5.40 5.91 -1.72
C HIS A 354 6.58 6.00 -0.75
N ASN A 355 6.65 5.10 0.23
CA ASN A 355 7.76 4.95 1.17
C ASN A 355 8.15 3.46 1.24
N ILE A 356 9.02 3.00 0.36
CA ILE A 356 9.36 1.58 0.26
C ILE A 356 10.75 1.38 -0.36
N ALA A 357 11.41 0.26 -0.05
CA ALA A 357 12.52 -0.24 -0.87
C ALA A 357 12.11 -1.56 -1.53
N LYS A 358 12.39 -1.72 -2.83
CA LYS A 358 11.98 -2.90 -3.59
C LYS A 358 13.10 -3.45 -4.44
N MET A 359 13.17 -4.78 -4.49
CA MET A 359 14.02 -5.48 -5.44
C MET A 359 13.30 -5.50 -6.79
N GLU A 360 13.90 -4.89 -7.79
CA GLU A 360 13.33 -4.74 -9.13
C GLU A 360 14.38 -5.01 -10.20
N GLU A 361 13.94 -5.45 -11.37
CA GLU A 361 14.82 -5.64 -12.52
C GLU A 361 14.77 -4.41 -13.42
N HIS A 362 15.94 -3.87 -13.73
CA HIS A 362 16.09 -2.65 -14.55
C HIS A 362 17.25 -2.81 -15.52
N ILE A 363 17.19 -2.10 -16.65
CA ILE A 363 18.30 -2.03 -17.60
C ILE A 363 19.21 -0.87 -17.22
N VAL A 364 20.48 -1.17 -16.92
CA VAL A 364 21.52 -0.18 -16.61
C VAL A 364 22.69 -0.42 -17.57
N ASP A 365 23.08 0.61 -18.31
CA ASP A 365 24.14 0.53 -19.33
C ASP A 365 23.94 -0.63 -20.33
N GLY A 366 22.69 -0.85 -20.74
CA GLY A 366 22.29 -1.91 -21.67
C GLY A 366 22.27 -3.32 -21.08
N LYS A 367 22.50 -3.48 -19.76
CA LYS A 367 22.48 -4.78 -19.08
C LYS A 367 21.35 -4.85 -18.07
N GLN A 368 20.65 -5.98 -18.03
CA GLN A 368 19.66 -6.25 -16.98
C GLN A 368 20.39 -6.42 -15.64
N LYS A 369 19.96 -5.67 -14.63
CA LYS A 369 20.46 -5.72 -13.27
C LYS A 369 19.32 -5.83 -12.28
N ARG A 370 19.59 -6.51 -11.17
CA ARG A 370 18.70 -6.53 -10.01
C ARG A 370 19.07 -5.37 -9.08
N LEU A 371 18.15 -4.45 -8.88
CA LEU A 371 18.37 -3.25 -8.09
C LEU A 371 17.47 -3.23 -6.85
N LEU A 372 18.00 -2.73 -5.74
CA LEU A 372 17.20 -2.30 -4.59
C LEU A 372 16.84 -0.83 -4.74
N VAL A 373 15.64 -0.56 -5.26
CA VAL A 373 15.12 0.79 -5.50
C VAL A 373 14.48 1.32 -4.23
N HIS A 374 15.12 2.33 -3.63
CA HIS A 374 14.58 3.10 -2.51
C HIS A 374 13.72 4.24 -3.02
N ARG A 375 12.49 4.32 -2.52
CA ARG A 375 11.52 5.37 -2.82
C ARG A 375 11.03 5.97 -1.50
N LYS A 376 11.30 7.26 -1.28
CA LYS A 376 10.78 8.03 -0.15
C LYS A 376 10.04 9.24 -0.64
N GLY A 377 8.73 9.29 -0.39
CA GLY A 377 7.83 10.23 -1.05
C GLY A 377 7.93 10.14 -2.57
N SER A 378 8.02 8.93 -3.11
CA SER A 378 8.01 8.70 -4.56
C SER A 378 7.33 7.38 -4.86
N THR A 379 6.66 7.30 -6.00
CA THR A 379 5.72 6.23 -6.32
C THR A 379 6.23 5.43 -7.51
N ARG A 380 6.04 4.10 -7.48
CA ARG A 380 6.32 3.25 -8.64
C ARG A 380 5.33 3.54 -9.78
N ALA A 381 5.83 3.64 -10.99
CA ALA A 381 5.12 4.05 -12.19
C ALA A 381 5.57 3.20 -13.39
N PHE A 382 5.29 1.89 -13.33
CA PHE A 382 5.69 0.96 -14.39
C PHE A 382 4.97 1.24 -15.73
N PRO A 383 5.68 1.05 -16.86
CA PRO A 383 5.15 1.33 -18.19
C PRO A 383 4.06 0.33 -18.60
N PRO A 384 3.33 0.60 -19.70
CA PRO A 384 2.54 -0.42 -20.39
C PRO A 384 3.35 -1.71 -20.64
N HIS A 385 2.67 -2.84 -20.64
CA HIS A 385 3.20 -4.19 -20.85
C HIS A 385 4.14 -4.73 -19.76
N HIS A 386 4.31 -4.00 -18.67
CA HIS A 386 5.12 -4.50 -17.57
C HIS A 386 4.41 -5.68 -16.85
N PRO A 387 5.06 -6.83 -16.62
CA PRO A 387 4.39 -8.04 -16.14
C PRO A 387 3.82 -7.94 -14.72
N LEU A 388 4.29 -6.97 -13.93
CA LEU A 388 3.83 -6.74 -12.55
C LEU A 388 2.65 -5.77 -12.41
N ILE A 389 2.08 -5.27 -13.52
CA ILE A 389 0.86 -4.45 -13.48
C ILE A 389 -0.38 -5.32 -13.74
N PRO A 390 -1.56 -4.96 -13.18
CA PRO A 390 -2.79 -5.71 -13.41
C PRO A 390 -3.12 -5.86 -14.90
N VAL A 391 -3.80 -6.96 -15.26
CA VAL A 391 -4.15 -7.29 -16.66
C VAL A 391 -4.90 -6.14 -17.33
N ASP A 392 -5.83 -5.50 -16.61
CA ASP A 392 -6.66 -4.41 -17.12
C ASP A 392 -5.85 -3.16 -17.51
N TYR A 393 -4.67 -2.99 -16.92
CA TYR A 393 -3.80 -1.83 -17.10
C TYR A 393 -2.57 -2.12 -17.98
N GLN A 394 -2.49 -3.32 -18.56
CA GLN A 394 -1.37 -3.73 -19.42
C GLN A 394 -1.15 -2.78 -20.60
N LEU A 395 -2.19 -2.16 -21.14
CA LEU A 395 -2.07 -1.24 -22.28
C LEU A 395 -1.90 0.23 -21.87
N THR A 396 -2.22 0.57 -20.61
CA THR A 396 -2.26 1.96 -20.13
C THR A 396 -1.05 2.31 -19.29
N GLY A 397 -0.37 1.31 -18.71
CA GLY A 397 0.65 1.48 -17.70
C GLY A 397 0.06 1.51 -16.29
N GLN A 398 0.92 1.38 -15.28
CA GLN A 398 0.52 1.31 -13.88
C GLN A 398 -0.21 2.60 -13.45
N PRO A 399 -1.40 2.53 -12.82
CA PRO A 399 -1.99 3.69 -12.18
C PRO A 399 -1.10 4.23 -11.06
N VAL A 400 -0.97 5.54 -11.00
CA VAL A 400 -0.21 6.29 -10.00
C VAL A 400 -1.13 7.30 -9.34
N LEU A 401 -1.26 7.20 -8.03
CA LEU A 401 -2.20 8.00 -7.24
C LEU A 401 -1.46 9.15 -6.56
N ILE A 402 -1.76 10.39 -6.96
CA ILE A 402 -1.10 11.59 -6.48
C ILE A 402 -2.04 12.36 -5.56
N GLY A 403 -1.78 12.29 -4.27
CA GLY A 403 -2.56 12.97 -3.25
C GLY A 403 -2.29 14.47 -3.21
N GLY A 404 -3.37 15.26 -3.19
CA GLY A 404 -3.32 16.69 -2.90
C GLY A 404 -3.19 17.00 -1.41
N THR A 405 -3.76 18.13 -1.00
CA THR A 405 -3.85 18.59 0.39
C THR A 405 -5.29 18.49 0.89
N MET A 406 -5.66 19.18 1.98
CA MET A 406 -7.06 19.22 2.41
C MET A 406 -7.99 20.07 1.53
N GLY A 407 -7.43 20.92 0.66
CA GLY A 407 -8.20 21.85 -0.18
C GLY A 407 -7.78 21.88 -1.63
N THR A 408 -6.85 21.04 -2.08
CA THR A 408 -6.38 21.03 -3.47
C THR A 408 -6.81 19.74 -4.16
N CYS A 409 -6.80 19.76 -5.49
CA CYS A 409 -7.04 18.58 -6.29
C CYS A 409 -6.04 17.45 -6.02
N SER A 410 -6.43 16.24 -6.39
CA SER A 410 -5.57 15.06 -6.53
C SER A 410 -5.53 14.64 -8.00
N TYR A 411 -4.59 13.78 -8.38
CA TYR A 411 -4.47 13.29 -9.75
C TYR A 411 -4.29 11.77 -9.79
N VAL A 412 -4.75 11.18 -10.89
CA VAL A 412 -4.35 9.84 -11.31
C VAL A 412 -3.51 9.97 -12.58
N LEU A 413 -2.33 9.37 -12.53
CA LEU A 413 -1.39 9.29 -13.65
C LEU A 413 -1.18 7.83 -14.05
N THR A 414 -0.49 7.61 -15.16
CA THR A 414 -0.01 6.30 -15.59
C THR A 414 1.50 6.30 -15.80
N GLY A 415 2.14 5.16 -15.53
CA GLY A 415 3.56 4.96 -15.80
C GLY A 415 3.90 4.94 -17.30
N THR A 416 5.14 5.27 -17.64
CA THR A 416 5.60 5.44 -19.02
C THR A 416 6.94 4.77 -19.26
N GLU A 417 7.24 4.48 -20.53
CA GLU A 417 8.52 3.88 -20.92
C GLU A 417 9.70 4.82 -20.61
N GLN A 418 9.52 6.12 -20.84
CA GLN A 418 10.52 7.12 -20.48
C GLN A 418 10.77 7.16 -18.96
N GLY A 419 9.71 7.03 -18.14
CA GLY A 419 9.86 6.89 -16.68
C GLY A 419 10.61 5.62 -16.29
N MET A 420 10.39 4.51 -16.99
CA MET A 420 11.15 3.27 -16.77
C MET A 420 12.65 3.49 -16.97
N GLN A 421 13.03 4.22 -18.01
CA GLN A 421 14.43 4.46 -18.38
C GLN A 421 15.11 5.55 -17.55
N GLU A 422 14.44 6.67 -17.29
CA GLU A 422 15.05 7.85 -16.67
C GLU A 422 14.98 7.82 -15.14
N THR A 423 13.98 7.16 -14.56
CA THR A 423 13.70 7.21 -13.11
C THR A 423 13.43 5.85 -12.49
N PHE A 424 13.90 4.77 -13.13
CA PHE A 424 13.67 3.38 -12.67
C PHE A 424 12.19 3.11 -12.42
N GLY A 425 11.34 3.57 -13.34
CA GLY A 425 9.88 3.43 -13.25
C GLY A 425 9.31 4.12 -12.01
N SER A 426 9.73 5.36 -11.75
CA SER A 426 9.30 6.12 -10.55
C SER A 426 8.80 7.51 -10.90
N THR A 427 7.84 8.01 -10.14
CA THR A 427 7.29 9.37 -10.28
C THR A 427 6.94 9.98 -8.91
N CYS A 428 6.42 11.20 -8.89
CA CYS A 428 6.02 11.91 -7.67
C CYS A 428 4.95 11.14 -6.86
N HIS A 429 4.71 11.56 -5.61
CA HIS A 429 3.69 10.95 -4.74
C HIS A 429 2.57 11.92 -4.33
N GLY A 430 2.83 13.22 -4.37
CA GLY A 430 1.90 14.23 -3.89
C GLY A 430 2.41 15.65 -4.10
N ALA A 431 1.83 16.61 -3.38
CA ALA A 431 2.24 18.01 -3.49
C ALA A 431 3.65 18.31 -2.93
N GLY A 432 4.07 17.60 -1.88
CA GLY A 432 5.30 17.92 -1.14
C GLY A 432 5.18 19.22 -0.33
N ARG A 433 5.86 19.30 0.81
CA ARG A 433 5.74 20.47 1.70
C ARG A 433 6.57 21.65 1.18
N ALA A 434 5.97 22.83 1.17
CA ALA A 434 6.66 24.10 0.96
C ALA A 434 7.06 24.75 2.29
N LEU A 435 6.29 24.51 3.36
CA LEU A 435 6.52 25.04 4.70
C LEU A 435 6.68 23.92 5.72
N SER A 436 7.60 24.09 6.68
CA SER A 436 7.69 23.20 7.83
C SER A 436 6.43 23.33 8.70
N ARG A 437 6.03 22.25 9.38
CA ARG A 437 4.86 22.27 10.28
C ARG A 437 4.93 23.39 11.33
N ALA A 438 6.13 23.66 11.85
CA ALA A 438 6.35 24.75 12.80
C ALA A 438 6.22 26.15 12.17
N LYS A 439 6.50 26.29 10.87
CA LYS A 439 6.28 27.55 10.14
C LYS A 439 4.79 27.71 9.81
N SER A 440 4.10 26.65 9.39
CA SER A 440 2.65 26.66 9.15
C SER A 440 1.86 27.11 10.39
N ARG A 441 2.14 26.50 11.56
CA ARG A 441 1.48 26.87 12.84
C ARG A 441 1.71 28.32 13.28
N ARG A 442 2.78 28.97 12.80
CA ARG A 442 3.07 30.37 13.15
C ARG A 442 2.40 31.36 12.22
N ASN A 443 2.09 30.94 10.99
CA ASN A 443 1.70 31.82 9.91
C ASN A 443 0.23 31.68 9.52
N LEU A 444 -0.43 30.58 9.89
CA LEU A 444 -1.78 30.25 9.47
C LEU A 444 -2.71 30.21 10.67
N ASP A 445 -3.90 30.79 10.52
CA ASP A 445 -4.97 30.68 11.50
C ASP A 445 -5.91 29.51 11.16
N TYR A 446 -6.37 28.83 12.20
CA TYR A 446 -7.24 27.66 12.07
C TYR A 446 -8.62 27.98 11.48
N MET A 447 -9.25 29.07 11.95
CA MET A 447 -10.60 29.44 11.51
C MET A 447 -10.58 29.92 10.06
N ASP A 448 -9.55 30.66 9.67
CA ASP A 448 -9.38 31.09 8.27
C ASP A 448 -9.26 29.91 7.32
N VAL A 449 -8.51 28.87 7.70
CA VAL A 449 -8.38 27.64 6.88
C VAL A 449 -9.72 26.92 6.77
N LEU A 450 -10.46 26.77 7.87
CA LEU A 450 -11.79 26.13 7.82
C LEU A 450 -12.81 26.93 7.01
N ASN A 451 -12.83 28.26 7.15
CA ASN A 451 -13.73 29.14 6.42
C ASN A 451 -13.48 29.03 4.92
N LYS A 452 -12.21 29.09 4.48
CA LYS A 452 -11.83 28.88 3.07
C LYS A 452 -12.29 27.53 2.55
N LEU A 453 -12.10 26.45 3.32
CA LEU A 453 -12.52 25.11 2.89
C LEU A 453 -14.03 24.97 2.80
N ASN A 454 -14.76 25.62 3.71
CA ASN A 454 -16.22 25.70 3.66
C ASN A 454 -16.72 26.54 2.46
N GLU A 455 -16.07 27.65 2.14
CA GLU A 455 -16.33 28.46 0.94
C GLU A 455 -16.11 27.66 -0.36
N MET A 456 -15.14 26.73 -0.35
CA MET A 456 -14.90 25.78 -1.44
C MET A 456 -15.92 24.63 -1.47
N GLY A 457 -16.86 24.57 -0.52
CA GLY A 457 -17.87 23.52 -0.40
C GLY A 457 -17.34 22.18 0.09
N ILE A 458 -16.17 22.17 0.75
CA ILE A 458 -15.52 20.95 1.24
C ILE A 458 -15.99 20.66 2.67
N SER A 459 -16.67 19.53 2.85
CA SER A 459 -17.03 19.05 4.18
C SER A 459 -15.81 18.50 4.90
N ILE A 460 -15.50 19.00 6.11
CA ILE A 460 -14.33 18.53 6.86
C ILE A 460 -14.76 17.96 8.20
N ARG A 461 -14.17 16.80 8.53
CA ARG A 461 -14.19 16.23 9.88
C ARG A 461 -12.77 16.16 10.40
N VAL A 462 -12.46 17.08 11.31
CA VAL A 462 -11.16 17.20 11.96
C VAL A 462 -11.31 17.06 13.45
N ALA A 463 -10.35 16.38 14.06
CA ALA A 463 -10.35 16.19 15.51
C ALA A 463 -9.33 17.07 16.24
N SER A 464 -8.48 17.82 15.53
CA SER A 464 -7.53 18.75 16.16
C SER A 464 -7.33 20.05 15.35
N PRO A 465 -7.51 21.23 15.95
CA PRO A 465 -7.21 22.51 15.30
C PRO A 465 -5.75 22.69 14.88
N LYS A 466 -4.83 22.11 15.66
CA LYS A 466 -3.39 22.18 15.36
C LYS A 466 -3.04 21.51 14.04
N LEU A 467 -3.67 20.36 13.76
CA LEU A 467 -3.41 19.58 12.55
C LEU A 467 -3.93 20.28 11.30
N VAL A 468 -5.05 21.00 11.40
CA VAL A 468 -5.58 21.80 10.28
C VAL A 468 -4.59 22.87 9.83
N MET A 469 -3.97 23.60 10.76
CA MET A 469 -2.94 24.58 10.39
C MET A 469 -1.69 23.92 9.79
N GLU A 470 -1.29 22.76 10.32
CA GLU A 470 -0.11 22.03 9.82
C GLU A 470 -0.30 21.48 8.40
N GLU A 471 -1.54 21.13 8.05
CA GLU A 471 -1.88 20.41 6.83
C GLU A 471 -2.65 21.29 5.81
N ALA A 472 -2.79 22.58 6.10
CA ALA A 472 -3.42 23.57 5.25
C ALA A 472 -2.79 23.63 3.84
N PRO A 473 -3.58 23.91 2.78
CA PRO A 473 -3.10 23.97 1.39
C PRO A 473 -1.82 24.80 1.20
N GLU A 474 -1.73 25.96 1.85
CA GLU A 474 -0.61 26.90 1.77
C GLU A 474 0.71 26.35 2.35
N SER A 475 0.64 25.24 3.10
CA SER A 475 1.81 24.54 3.63
C SER A 475 2.53 23.67 2.59
N TYR A 476 1.89 23.43 1.46
CA TYR A 476 2.32 22.53 0.40
C TYR A 476 2.67 23.28 -0.87
N LYS A 477 3.44 22.64 -1.75
CA LYS A 477 3.61 23.14 -3.11
C LYS A 477 2.29 22.96 -3.88
N ASN A 478 2.19 23.63 -5.02
CA ASN A 478 1.06 23.39 -5.91
C ASN A 478 1.22 22.00 -6.58
N VAL A 479 0.28 21.10 -6.29
CA VAL A 479 0.27 19.74 -6.84
C VAL A 479 0.16 19.71 -8.36
N THR A 480 -0.52 20.68 -8.98
CA THR A 480 -0.62 20.77 -10.45
C THR A 480 0.75 21.05 -11.06
N ASP A 481 1.55 21.95 -10.47
CA ASP A 481 2.92 22.21 -10.93
C ASP A 481 3.81 20.97 -10.83
N VAL A 482 3.64 20.16 -9.77
CA VAL A 482 4.37 18.89 -9.58
C VAL A 482 4.00 17.89 -10.67
N VAL A 483 2.70 17.70 -10.91
CA VAL A 483 2.18 16.75 -11.90
C VAL A 483 2.53 17.18 -13.32
N ASP A 484 2.38 18.47 -13.64
CA ASP A 484 2.72 19.00 -14.95
C ASP A 484 4.22 18.87 -15.23
N THR A 485 5.07 19.01 -14.20
CA THR A 485 6.52 18.76 -14.36
C THR A 485 6.78 17.29 -14.71
N CYS A 486 6.12 16.33 -14.03
CA CYS A 486 6.27 14.91 -14.33
C CYS A 486 5.76 14.57 -15.73
N HIS A 487 4.63 15.15 -16.12
CA HIS A 487 4.03 14.96 -17.43
C HIS A 487 4.90 15.52 -18.56
N ALA A 488 5.40 16.75 -18.40
CA ALA A 488 6.27 17.38 -19.38
C ALA A 488 7.66 16.72 -19.46
N ALA A 489 8.15 16.13 -18.36
CA ALA A 489 9.34 15.29 -18.37
C ALA A 489 9.09 13.90 -18.98
N GLY A 490 7.84 13.52 -19.24
CA GLY A 490 7.48 12.22 -19.82
C GLY A 490 7.61 11.04 -18.86
N ILE A 491 7.94 11.24 -17.58
CA ILE A 491 8.13 10.19 -16.58
C ILE A 491 6.80 9.59 -16.06
N SER A 492 5.69 10.28 -16.29
CA SER A 492 4.33 9.78 -16.06
C SER A 492 3.33 10.55 -16.94
N LYS A 493 2.15 9.99 -17.19
CA LYS A 493 1.13 10.60 -18.05
C LYS A 493 -0.13 10.94 -17.26
N LYS A 494 -0.65 12.17 -17.40
CA LYS A 494 -1.93 12.56 -16.78
C LYS A 494 -3.08 11.71 -17.31
N THR A 495 -3.90 11.18 -16.41
CA THR A 495 -5.09 10.38 -16.76
C THR A 495 -6.36 11.14 -16.41
N PHE A 496 -6.59 11.46 -15.13
CA PHE A 496 -7.70 12.31 -14.70
C PHE A 496 -7.39 13.05 -13.40
N LYS A 497 -8.13 14.13 -13.16
CA LYS A 497 -8.04 15.02 -12.00
C LYS A 497 -9.23 14.84 -11.08
N LEU A 498 -8.99 14.90 -9.79
CA LEU A 498 -9.97 14.72 -8.73
C LEU A 498 -10.05 16.00 -7.89
N ARG A 499 -11.25 16.47 -7.59
CA ARG A 499 -11.51 17.60 -6.69
C ARG A 499 -12.14 17.11 -5.38
N PRO A 500 -11.63 17.50 -4.20
CA PRO A 500 -12.22 17.09 -2.94
C PRO A 500 -13.60 17.73 -2.73
N ILE A 501 -14.53 16.97 -2.16
CA ILE A 501 -15.83 17.46 -1.68
C ILE A 501 -16.07 17.15 -0.21
N ALA A 502 -15.42 16.11 0.34
CA ALA A 502 -15.44 15.84 1.76
C ALA A 502 -14.15 15.16 2.21
N LYS A 503 -13.64 15.50 3.40
CA LYS A 503 -12.41 14.94 3.96
C LYS A 503 -12.60 14.60 5.43
N THR A 504 -12.28 13.37 5.79
CA THR A 504 -12.08 12.96 7.18
C THR A 504 -10.58 12.92 7.45
N ALA A 505 -10.15 13.77 8.39
CA ALA A 505 -8.75 13.98 8.67
C ALA A 505 -8.54 14.02 10.20
N LEU A 506 -7.67 13.14 10.69
CA LEU A 506 -6.70 13.41 11.76
C LEU A 506 -7.24 13.79 13.16
N SER A 507 -6.94 12.95 14.17
CA SER A 507 -7.06 13.29 15.60
C SER A 507 -5.72 13.35 16.34
N ASP A 508 -5.66 14.18 17.37
CA ASP A 508 -4.87 13.92 18.57
C ASP A 508 -5.88 13.70 19.71
N MET A 509 -5.64 12.74 20.60
CA MET A 509 -6.53 12.54 21.76
C MET A 509 -6.67 13.82 22.60
N ALA A 510 -7.93 14.04 23.02
CA ALA A 510 -8.41 14.96 24.06
C ALA A 510 -8.53 16.45 23.70
N ALA A 511 -9.75 16.83 23.29
CA ALA A 511 -10.35 18.12 23.67
C ALA A 511 -11.89 17.98 23.67
N ASN A 512 -12.50 17.97 24.86
CA ASN A 512 -13.92 18.21 25.01
C ASN A 512 -14.21 19.66 24.60
N PHE A 513 -15.07 19.87 23.61
CA PHE A 513 -15.61 21.19 23.31
C PHE A 513 -16.78 21.53 24.25
N PRO A 514 -16.81 22.72 24.87
CA PRO A 514 -17.99 23.21 25.57
C PRO A 514 -18.93 23.88 24.56
N GLY A 515 -20.20 23.46 24.52
CA GLY A 515 -21.21 24.19 23.75
C GLY A 515 -22.31 23.34 23.13
N SER A 516 -23.12 22.67 23.94
CA SER A 516 -24.53 22.51 23.62
C SER A 516 -25.34 22.53 24.91
N SER A 517 -26.19 23.54 25.03
CA SER A 517 -27.06 23.80 26.17
C SER A 517 -28.32 22.95 26.08
N HIS A 518 -28.52 22.00 26.99
CA HIS A 518 -29.84 21.41 27.29
C HIS A 518 -29.92 20.98 28.77
N PRO A 519 -31.14 20.94 29.36
CA PRO A 519 -31.37 21.33 30.75
C PRO A 519 -30.99 20.26 31.77
N LYS A 520 -30.59 20.75 32.96
CA LYS A 520 -30.20 19.94 34.13
C LYS A 520 -31.36 19.06 34.61
N SER A 521 -31.15 17.75 34.67
CA SER A 521 -31.94 16.85 35.52
C SER A 521 -31.04 15.83 36.24
N GLY A 522 -31.27 15.72 37.55
CA GLY A 522 -31.08 14.54 38.42
C GLY A 522 -29.74 13.80 38.42
N LYS A 523 -28.99 13.94 39.52
CA LYS A 523 -27.94 12.98 39.93
C LYS A 523 -28.53 11.57 40.09
N GLN A 524 -28.06 10.57 39.32
CA GLN A 524 -28.09 9.16 39.70
C GLN A 524 -26.93 8.38 39.04
N GLY A 525 -26.14 7.70 39.88
CA GLY A 525 -25.37 6.46 39.62
C GLY A 525 -24.50 6.35 38.35
N SER A 526 -23.18 6.39 38.53
CA SER A 526 -22.20 5.93 37.54
C SER A 526 -22.41 4.45 37.18
N SER A 527 -22.93 4.17 35.99
CA SER A 527 -22.81 2.85 35.35
C SER A 527 -22.00 2.98 34.07
N SER A 528 -20.91 2.23 34.00
CA SER A 528 -20.10 2.07 32.80
C SER A 528 -20.94 1.38 31.72
N ARG A 529 -21.46 2.13 30.74
CA ARG A 529 -22.00 1.54 29.51
C ARG A 529 -20.83 1.05 28.65
N SER A 530 -20.51 -0.23 28.79
CA SER A 530 -19.76 -0.95 27.77
C SER A 530 -20.60 -1.00 26.51
N VAL A 531 -20.17 -0.34 25.44
CA VAL A 531 -20.66 -0.64 24.09
C VAL A 531 -20.09 -2.02 23.73
N ARG A 532 -20.81 -3.08 24.10
CA ARG A 532 -20.60 -4.42 23.54
C ARG A 532 -21.53 -4.55 22.35
N GLY A 533 -20.91 -4.59 21.18
CA GLY A 533 -21.57 -4.74 19.89
C GLY A 533 -20.50 -4.46 18.84
N TYR A 534 -19.63 -5.45 18.59
CA TYR A 534 -18.77 -5.41 17.41
C TYR A 534 -19.67 -5.48 16.17
N PRO A 535 -19.35 -4.78 15.08
CA PRO A 535 -20.08 -4.98 13.83
C PRO A 535 -19.88 -6.44 13.40
N GLU A 536 -20.94 -7.24 13.46
CA GLU A 536 -20.94 -8.58 12.87
C GLU A 536 -20.74 -8.44 11.36
N ILE A 537 -19.83 -9.23 10.78
CA ILE A 537 -19.67 -9.33 9.32
C ILE A 537 -21.04 -9.75 8.75
N PRO A 538 -21.70 -8.92 7.92
CA PRO A 538 -23.04 -9.25 7.43
C PRO A 538 -23.05 -10.58 6.69
N GLU A 539 -24.08 -11.40 6.91
CA GLU A 539 -24.17 -12.76 6.39
C GLU A 539 -24.05 -12.82 4.85
N TRP A 540 -24.62 -11.82 4.15
CA TRP A 540 -24.51 -11.70 2.70
C TRP A 540 -23.05 -11.59 2.23
N PHE A 541 -22.18 -10.91 2.98
CA PHE A 541 -20.77 -10.72 2.63
C PHE A 541 -20.00 -12.05 2.67
N ARG A 542 -20.29 -12.89 3.67
CA ARG A 542 -19.70 -14.24 3.78
C ARG A 542 -20.15 -15.16 2.65
N ARG A 543 -21.42 -15.06 2.24
CA ARG A 543 -21.99 -15.82 1.11
C ARG A 543 -21.32 -15.45 -0.22
N SER A 544 -21.11 -14.16 -0.48
CA SER A 544 -20.45 -13.68 -1.70
C SER A 544 -19.02 -14.22 -1.86
N ASN A 545 -18.23 -14.20 -0.78
CA ASN A 545 -16.84 -14.68 -0.81
C ASN A 545 -16.74 -16.19 -1.09
N ILE A 546 -17.65 -17.00 -0.52
CA ILE A 546 -17.66 -18.46 -0.77
C ILE A 546 -17.99 -18.75 -2.24
N LEU A 547 -18.93 -18.00 -2.83
CA LEU A 547 -19.30 -18.14 -4.24
C LEU A 547 -18.15 -17.76 -5.17
N GLN A 548 -17.45 -16.66 -4.90
CA GLN A 548 -16.29 -16.21 -5.69
C GLN A 548 -15.13 -17.22 -5.63
N VAL A 549 -14.84 -17.77 -4.43
CA VAL A 549 -13.78 -18.78 -4.27
C VAL A 549 -14.12 -20.09 -5.01
N ILE A 550 -15.38 -20.53 -4.94
CA ILE A 550 -15.85 -21.72 -5.67
C ILE A 550 -15.77 -21.50 -7.18
N GLN A 551 -16.17 -20.31 -7.64
CA GLN A 551 -16.17 -19.99 -9.06
C GLN A 551 -14.75 -19.89 -9.62
N SER A 552 -13.84 -19.21 -8.92
CA SER A 552 -12.42 -19.14 -9.28
C SER A 552 -11.78 -20.54 -9.36
N TYR A 553 -12.10 -21.44 -8.43
CA TYR A 553 -11.61 -22.83 -8.45
C TYR A 553 -12.13 -23.63 -9.66
N LEU A 554 -13.38 -23.43 -10.07
CA LEU A 554 -14.00 -24.13 -11.19
C LEU A 554 -13.50 -23.63 -12.56
N GLU A 555 -13.24 -22.33 -12.67
CA GLU A 555 -12.67 -21.69 -13.86
C GLU A 555 -11.23 -22.17 -14.09
N ASP A 556 -10.43 -22.35 -13.03
CA ASP A 556 -9.06 -22.87 -13.08
C ASP A 556 -8.97 -24.35 -13.52
N GLN A 557 -10.07 -25.10 -13.44
CA GLN A 557 -10.17 -26.50 -13.90
C GLN A 557 -10.68 -26.63 -15.34
N GLY A 558 -10.82 -25.52 -16.08
CA GLY A 558 -11.28 -25.52 -17.47
C GLY A 558 -12.73 -25.98 -17.65
N SER A 559 -13.54 -25.92 -16.60
CA SER A 559 -14.95 -26.31 -16.64
C SER A 559 -15.83 -25.12 -17.06
N VAL A 560 -16.76 -25.37 -17.98
CA VAL A 560 -17.72 -24.37 -18.48
C VAL A 560 -18.55 -23.80 -17.32
N ALA A 561 -18.74 -22.47 -17.32
CA ALA A 561 -19.52 -21.70 -16.35
C ALA A 561 -20.72 -22.46 -15.78
N ILE A 562 -20.65 -22.78 -14.48
CA ILE A 562 -21.75 -23.45 -13.77
C ILE A 562 -22.79 -22.40 -13.38
N ASP A 563 -24.06 -22.68 -13.69
CA ASP A 563 -25.21 -21.83 -13.37
C ASP A 563 -25.22 -21.42 -11.87
N LYS A 564 -25.21 -20.11 -11.62
CA LYS A 564 -25.19 -19.49 -10.30
C LYS A 564 -26.32 -20.02 -9.39
N LYS A 565 -27.50 -20.32 -9.95
CA LYS A 565 -28.63 -20.92 -9.20
C LYS A 565 -28.33 -22.33 -8.69
N LYS A 566 -27.47 -23.07 -9.39
CA LYS A 566 -27.08 -24.44 -9.03
C LYS A 566 -26.07 -24.41 -7.89
N ILE A 567 -25.13 -23.46 -7.89
CA ILE A 567 -24.21 -23.25 -6.75
C ILE A 567 -24.98 -22.77 -5.51
N GLU A 568 -25.96 -21.88 -5.70
CA GLU A 568 -26.88 -21.43 -4.63
C GLU A 568 -27.70 -22.58 -4.01
N SER A 569 -27.99 -23.64 -4.76
CA SER A 569 -28.71 -24.82 -4.22
C SER A 569 -27.87 -25.69 -3.28
N TYR A 570 -26.53 -25.57 -3.30
CA TYR A 570 -25.64 -26.31 -2.41
C TYR A 570 -25.28 -25.53 -1.13
N LEU A 571 -25.56 -24.23 -1.08
CA LEU A 571 -25.26 -23.35 0.06
C LEU A 571 -25.82 -23.83 1.43
N PRO A 572 -27.04 -24.40 1.54
CA PRO A 572 -27.58 -24.86 2.82
C PRO A 572 -26.73 -25.97 3.49
N TYR A 573 -25.94 -26.70 2.71
CA TYR A 573 -25.12 -27.82 3.20
C TYR A 573 -23.74 -27.38 3.74
N PHE A 574 -23.33 -26.13 3.49
CA PHE A 574 -22.11 -25.53 4.05
C PHE A 574 -22.36 -24.84 5.40
N TYR A 575 -23.63 -24.62 5.77
CA TYR A 575 -24.02 -23.67 6.82
C TYR A 575 -24.07 -24.22 8.26
N ASN A 576 -23.81 -25.52 8.48
CA ASN A 576 -24.02 -26.16 9.79
C ASN A 576 -22.77 -26.31 10.69
N VAL A 577 -21.70 -25.55 10.47
CA VAL A 577 -20.45 -25.70 11.27
C VAL A 577 -20.23 -24.60 12.32
N TYR A 578 -21.05 -23.55 12.38
CA TYR A 578 -20.70 -22.36 13.21
C TYR A 578 -21.75 -21.80 14.17
N THR A 579 -22.83 -22.52 14.44
CA THR A 579 -23.81 -22.05 15.42
C THR A 579 -24.03 -23.07 16.52
N GLU A 580 -23.86 -22.59 17.77
CA GLU A 580 -24.16 -23.21 19.07
C GLU A 580 -22.99 -23.87 19.83
N HIS A 581 -22.33 -23.09 20.72
CA HIS A 581 -22.23 -23.37 22.16
C HIS A 581 -21.50 -22.24 22.92
N PRO A 582 -22.01 -21.76 24.07
CA PRO A 582 -21.30 -20.80 24.93
C PRO A 582 -20.25 -21.55 25.77
N VAL A 583 -18.96 -21.39 25.45
CA VAL A 583 -17.89 -22.08 26.17
C VAL A 583 -17.61 -21.42 27.52
N SER A 584 -17.96 -22.12 28.60
CA SER A 584 -17.60 -21.79 29.98
C SER A 584 -16.10 -22.03 30.24
N ARG A 585 -15.55 -21.27 31.18
CA ARG A 585 -14.14 -21.32 31.60
C ARG A 585 -13.82 -22.64 32.32
N ARG A 586 -13.07 -23.55 31.68
CA ARG A 586 -12.05 -24.51 32.21
C ARG A 586 -11.95 -25.76 31.29
N SER A 587 -10.86 -25.87 30.50
CA SER A 587 -10.17 -27.02 29.80
C SER A 587 -10.93 -28.29 29.32
N PRO A 588 -10.41 -29.12 28.37
CA PRO A 588 -9.18 -29.06 27.56
C PRO A 588 -9.41 -29.14 26.02
N VAL A 589 -8.32 -29.03 25.27
CA VAL A 589 -8.19 -29.12 23.80
C VAL A 589 -8.91 -30.34 23.19
N LEU A 590 -9.81 -30.12 22.22
CA LEU A 590 -10.38 -31.15 21.35
C LEU A 590 -9.61 -31.20 20.02
N LYS A 591 -9.20 -32.41 19.61
CA LYS A 591 -8.53 -32.71 18.33
C LYS A 591 -9.56 -32.81 17.19
N LEU A 592 -9.19 -32.38 15.99
CA LEU A 592 -10.06 -32.23 14.81
C LEU A 592 -10.58 -33.55 14.19
N ASP A 593 -10.21 -34.69 14.74
CA ASP A 593 -10.40 -36.02 14.14
C ASP A 593 -11.78 -36.66 14.40
N GLN A 594 -12.75 -35.94 14.97
CA GLN A 594 -14.05 -36.50 15.42
C GLN A 594 -15.32 -35.78 14.93
N LEU A 595 -15.27 -35.10 13.77
CA LEU A 595 -16.47 -34.50 13.17
C LEU A 595 -17.15 -35.48 12.19
N VAL A 596 -18.34 -35.97 12.56
CA VAL A 596 -19.22 -36.84 11.74
C VAL A 596 -20.39 -36.01 11.21
N PHE A 597 -20.69 -36.10 9.91
CA PHE A 597 -21.84 -35.43 9.27
C PHE A 597 -22.82 -36.48 8.71
N GLU A 598 -24.10 -36.41 9.09
CA GLU A 598 -25.18 -37.20 8.51
C GLU A 598 -26.05 -36.34 7.58
N PRO A 599 -26.19 -36.69 6.28
CA PRO A 599 -27.22 -36.13 5.41
C PRO A 599 -28.42 -37.09 5.27
N PRO A 600 -29.64 -36.59 4.98
CA PRO A 600 -30.81 -37.44 4.79
C PRO A 600 -30.72 -38.21 3.46
N LEU A 601 -31.13 -39.48 3.52
CA LEU A 601 -31.07 -40.51 2.46
C LEU A 601 -31.56 -40.01 1.08
N GLY A 602 -30.64 -39.91 0.12
CA GLY A 602 -30.89 -39.60 -1.30
C GLY A 602 -30.57 -40.79 -2.22
N THR A 603 -31.43 -41.00 -3.22
CA THR A 603 -31.60 -42.21 -4.06
C THR A 603 -30.46 -42.56 -5.04
N LEU A 604 -30.44 -43.84 -5.48
CA LEU A 604 -29.52 -44.50 -6.44
C LEU A 604 -29.10 -43.72 -7.72
N LYS A 605 -29.80 -42.64 -8.09
CA LYS A 605 -29.46 -41.82 -9.28
C LYS A 605 -28.18 -41.01 -9.11
N ASP A 606 -27.87 -40.56 -7.91
CA ASP A 606 -26.69 -39.71 -7.66
C ASP A 606 -25.38 -40.51 -7.71
N GLN A 607 -25.44 -41.81 -7.37
CA GLN A 607 -24.30 -42.72 -7.47
C GLN A 607 -23.87 -43.00 -8.93
N GLN A 608 -24.81 -42.98 -9.88
CA GLN A 608 -24.49 -43.19 -11.31
C GLN A 608 -23.82 -41.98 -11.98
N ILE A 609 -24.02 -40.77 -11.44
CA ILE A 609 -23.39 -39.55 -11.97
C ILE A 609 -21.91 -39.49 -11.57
N CYS A 610 -21.56 -39.87 -10.34
CA CYS A 610 -20.16 -39.96 -9.91
C CYS A 610 -19.35 -41.01 -10.70
N ALA A 611 -19.98 -42.11 -11.11
CA ALA A 611 -19.30 -43.18 -11.85
C ALA A 611 -18.99 -42.82 -13.32
N ARG A 612 -19.79 -41.97 -13.96
CA ARG A 612 -19.62 -41.61 -15.38
C ARG A 612 -18.54 -40.56 -15.66
N ASN A 613 -18.17 -39.74 -14.66
CA ASN A 613 -17.22 -38.63 -14.84
C ASN A 613 -15.78 -38.95 -14.37
N ASN A 614 -15.48 -40.21 -14.06
CA ASN A 614 -14.14 -40.69 -13.67
C ASN A 614 -13.46 -39.90 -12.53
N ILE A 615 -14.25 -39.34 -11.61
CA ILE A 615 -13.75 -38.65 -10.41
C ILE A 615 -13.45 -39.72 -9.35
N LYS A 616 -12.36 -40.46 -9.51
CA LYS A 616 -11.91 -41.46 -8.52
C LYS A 616 -10.88 -40.92 -7.52
N GLU A 617 -10.39 -39.68 -7.67
CA GLU A 617 -9.38 -39.12 -6.76
C GLU A 617 -9.96 -38.22 -5.64
N ILE A 618 -11.27 -37.98 -5.60
CA ILE A 618 -11.89 -37.05 -4.62
C ILE A 618 -12.78 -37.75 -3.59
N CYS A 619 -13.20 -39.00 -3.82
CA CYS A 619 -14.08 -39.73 -2.90
C CYS A 619 -13.64 -41.19 -2.76
N SER A 620 -13.61 -41.71 -1.53
CA SER A 620 -13.59 -43.16 -1.29
C SER A 620 -14.91 -43.58 -0.65
N VAL A 621 -15.54 -44.63 -1.19
CA VAL A 621 -16.76 -45.22 -0.63
C VAL A 621 -16.36 -46.30 0.37
N ASP A 622 -16.87 -46.22 1.60
CA ASP A 622 -16.77 -47.31 2.57
C ASP A 622 -17.86 -48.35 2.26
N ILE A 623 -17.43 -49.50 1.73
CA ILE A 623 -18.32 -50.54 1.18
C ILE A 623 -19.10 -51.28 2.28
N GLN A 624 -18.70 -51.17 3.56
CA GLN A 624 -19.46 -51.78 4.65
C GLN A 624 -20.62 -50.93 5.19
N LYS A 625 -20.67 -49.62 4.87
CA LYS A 625 -21.65 -48.68 5.45
C LYS A 625 -22.34 -47.73 4.48
N ASN A 626 -22.05 -47.82 3.17
CA ASN A 626 -22.72 -47.04 2.11
C ASN A 626 -22.69 -45.50 2.27
N ASN A 627 -21.63 -44.94 2.87
CA ASN A 627 -21.46 -43.47 3.03
C ASN A 627 -20.32 -42.91 2.13
N LEU A 628 -20.49 -41.65 1.70
CA LEU A 628 -19.47 -40.88 0.95
C LEU A 628 -18.66 -39.98 1.91
N ILE A 629 -17.33 -40.00 1.79
CA ILE A 629 -16.41 -39.19 2.63
C ILE A 629 -15.55 -38.30 1.73
N PHE A 630 -15.51 -36.99 2.02
CA PHE A 630 -14.64 -36.01 1.38
C PHE A 630 -13.43 -35.68 2.27
N LYS A 631 -12.20 -35.73 1.72
CA LYS A 631 -10.96 -35.37 2.43
C LYS A 631 -10.33 -34.10 1.84
N CYS A 632 -10.60 -32.94 2.45
CA CYS A 632 -10.10 -31.64 1.94
C CYS A 632 -8.67 -31.26 2.37
N GLU A 633 -8.02 -31.91 3.32
CA GLU A 633 -6.73 -31.41 3.84
C GLU A 633 -5.48 -31.76 3.00
N ARG A 634 -5.56 -32.68 2.02
CA ARG A 634 -4.37 -33.16 1.29
C ARG A 634 -4.18 -32.58 -0.11
N LEU A 635 -5.10 -31.76 -0.60
CA LEU A 635 -5.07 -31.22 -1.97
C LEU A 635 -4.09 -30.04 -2.12
N TYR A 636 -4.07 -29.10 -1.16
CA TYR A 636 -3.19 -27.93 -1.23
C TYR A 636 -1.69 -28.30 -1.12
N TYR A 637 -1.34 -29.23 -0.23
CA TYR A 637 0.04 -29.69 -0.05
C TYR A 637 0.53 -30.66 -1.15
N LYS A 638 -0.35 -31.44 -1.80
CA LYS A 638 0.03 -32.26 -2.96
C LYS A 638 0.19 -31.43 -4.25
N MET A 639 -0.57 -30.35 -4.42
CA MET A 639 -0.45 -29.44 -5.58
C MET A 639 0.94 -28.77 -5.66
N LEU A 640 1.53 -28.42 -4.52
CA LEU A 640 2.89 -27.85 -4.45
C LEU A 640 3.99 -28.89 -4.73
N MET A 641 3.81 -30.15 -4.29
CA MET A 641 4.88 -31.16 -4.34
C MET A 641 4.88 -32.05 -5.60
N LYS A 642 3.75 -32.19 -6.33
CA LYS A 642 3.69 -33.03 -7.55
C LYS A 642 4.23 -32.33 -8.81
N LYS A 643 4.42 -31.00 -8.79
CA LYS A 643 4.94 -30.23 -9.94
C LYS A 643 6.47 -30.32 -10.12
N GLU A 644 7.19 -30.91 -9.16
CA GLU A 644 8.66 -31.13 -9.24
C GLU A 644 9.10 -32.51 -9.75
N LYS A 645 8.21 -33.49 -9.95
CA LYS A 645 8.59 -34.84 -10.39
C LYS A 645 7.61 -35.41 -11.41
N GLY A 646 7.88 -35.22 -12.70
CA GLY A 646 7.03 -35.81 -13.74
C GLY A 646 7.37 -35.54 -15.20
N ILE A 647 8.66 -35.47 -15.58
CA ILE A 647 9.02 -35.75 -16.99
C ILE A 647 9.05 -37.26 -17.14
N ARG A 648 8.13 -37.84 -17.94
CA ARG A 648 8.41 -38.91 -18.93
C ARG A 648 7.15 -39.46 -19.61
N ARG A 649 7.22 -39.38 -20.95
CA ARG A 649 6.73 -40.31 -22.00
C ARG A 649 5.22 -40.49 -22.21
N GLY A 650 4.75 -39.81 -23.25
CA GLY A 650 4.39 -40.47 -24.51
C GLY A 650 2.91 -40.75 -24.74
N VAL A 651 2.20 -39.80 -25.37
CA VAL A 651 1.05 -40.04 -26.27
C VAL A 651 0.97 -38.86 -27.25
N ASP A 652 0.90 -39.14 -28.55
CA ASP A 652 0.80 -38.19 -29.65
C ASP A 652 -0.54 -37.43 -29.68
N PHE A 653 -0.48 -36.12 -29.95
CA PHE A 653 -1.62 -35.29 -30.37
C PHE A 653 -1.30 -34.63 -31.72
N PRO A 654 -2.19 -34.69 -32.73
CA PRO A 654 -2.04 -33.90 -33.95
C PRO A 654 -2.55 -32.46 -33.73
N SER A 655 -1.66 -31.51 -34.03
CA SER A 655 -1.86 -30.13 -34.47
C SER A 655 -3.06 -29.33 -33.95
N PHE A 656 -2.82 -28.45 -32.97
CA PHE A 656 -3.33 -27.08 -33.01
C PHE A 656 -2.30 -26.14 -32.36
N THR A 657 -1.68 -25.32 -33.19
CA THR A 657 -0.71 -24.28 -32.86
C THR A 657 -1.41 -23.05 -32.27
N GLU A 658 -1.02 -22.62 -31.06
CA GLU A 658 -0.64 -21.23 -30.76
C GLU A 658 -0.07 -21.07 -29.34
N ARG A 659 0.80 -20.06 -29.20
CA ARG A 659 1.89 -19.98 -28.22
C ARG A 659 1.45 -19.39 -26.87
N ILE A 660 1.76 -20.08 -25.77
CA ILE A 660 2.05 -19.45 -24.47
C ILE A 660 3.35 -20.05 -23.93
N ARG A 661 4.45 -19.27 -24.00
CA ARG A 661 5.72 -19.57 -23.33
C ARG A 661 5.68 -18.91 -21.94
N PHE A 662 5.62 -19.70 -20.87
CA PHE A 662 5.97 -19.21 -19.54
C PHE A 662 7.45 -19.50 -19.26
N CYS A 663 8.17 -18.43 -18.94
CA CYS A 663 9.58 -18.44 -18.57
C CYS A 663 9.72 -18.81 -17.09
N SER A 664 10.45 -19.88 -16.78
CA SER A 664 10.85 -20.25 -15.42
C SER A 664 12.09 -19.47 -15.00
N ILE A 665 12.01 -18.72 -13.90
CA ILE A 665 13.21 -18.22 -13.21
C ILE A 665 13.52 -19.20 -12.09
N SER A 666 14.50 -20.08 -12.33
CA SER A 666 15.13 -20.92 -11.32
C SER A 666 16.37 -20.19 -10.77
N GLN A 667 16.40 -19.88 -9.48
CA GLN A 667 17.66 -19.66 -8.75
C GLN A 667 17.97 -20.92 -7.94
N GLY A 668 19.12 -21.53 -8.24
CA GLY A 668 19.53 -22.84 -7.76
C GLY A 668 19.91 -22.86 -6.29
N ILE A 669 19.51 -23.93 -5.62
CA ILE A 669 20.10 -24.38 -4.36
C ILE A 669 20.87 -25.66 -4.67
N ILE A 670 22.19 -25.58 -4.59
CA ILE A 670 23.10 -26.73 -4.61
C ILE A 670 23.03 -27.37 -3.23
N PHE A 671 22.51 -28.59 -3.13
CA PHE A 671 22.81 -29.48 -2.01
C PHE A 671 23.80 -30.56 -2.47
N GLN A 672 25.07 -30.37 -2.11
CA GLN A 672 26.01 -31.48 -1.95
C GLN A 672 25.62 -32.26 -0.69
N GLY A 673 25.48 -33.57 -0.82
CA GLY A 673 25.19 -34.46 0.29
C GLY A 673 25.16 -35.93 -0.15
N ASN A 674 26.34 -36.53 -0.26
CA ASN A 674 26.53 -37.97 -0.38
C ASN A 674 25.79 -38.73 0.73
N CYS A 675 25.06 -39.81 0.41
CA CYS A 675 25.38 -41.16 0.89
C CYS A 675 24.40 -42.25 0.43
N ARG A 676 24.98 -43.20 -0.30
CA ARG A 676 24.81 -44.67 -0.29
C ARG A 676 23.48 -45.30 -0.72
N ALA A 677 23.58 -45.95 -1.87
CA ALA A 677 22.76 -47.05 -2.31
C ALA A 677 22.88 -48.28 -1.39
N SER A 678 21.79 -49.04 -1.27
CA SER A 678 21.83 -50.50 -1.24
C SER A 678 20.44 -51.09 -1.51
N SER A 679 20.44 -51.95 -2.54
CA SER A 679 19.49 -53.01 -2.95
C SER A 679 18.03 -52.66 -3.18
#